data_AF-A0A1M5M6E3-F1
#
_entry.id   AF-A0A1M5M6E3-F1
#
_cell.length_a   1.000
_cell.length_b   1.000
_cell.length_c   1.000
_cell.angle_alpha   90.00
_cell.angle_beta   90.00
_cell.angle_gamma   90.00
#
_symmetry.space_group_name_H-M   'P 1'
#
loop_
_entity.id
_entity.type
_entity.pdbx_description
1 polymer ?
#
loop_
_entity_poly.entity_id
_entity_poly.type
_entity_poly.pdbx_seq_one_letter_code
_entity_poly.pdbx_strand_id
1 'polypeptide(L)'
;MNLDLTPPGAPIEQEQKEATEALDAGREALDSAAAISSALWLSYLFLSFYLAIAVGAVTHSDLLFENAVRLPFLSIELPLVAFFAVTPILFLIMHLYVLTHFVLLDQKAQRFIEVLYERFPAAGLPGMTDEECRVARERVRKALSMNIFIQFMVGPDGVRNGYFGALLTAIAWITLLVLPLILLLGLQIQFLPFHETWVTWEHRFVLVVDIAFIWCFWEQIGGKPLVDGGVGTSIRWGRALSSLIVCVAIIWFSWAVATFPSEWQGAASPSFLRAALFEGPIDPNTHRRTSIWTNSLVLPRLNIYDLLKVDDPKKSDWRKYLLSVRGRDLRGAIFDDSFLERTDARGAELQGASFSATDLRSVSLNDAHLQGADLSNANLAGASAIRAEFAGASLIGANLRGANFSFARLQAANLSWSILNGSIFQSADLRAAKLFGAQIRGVSFVDAQLQGAIFDEARGSVVSLDRALLWRASFRKTTLSQLFGSPKWLPLHIAGAAWGPKTYEELVGVLASVPADRREQALILVKALDCSNSGQSAACDPSVEASSEVAGWKNQITGLVVAAPVFEKSLAGQYSGLICNGEGDASAILRSLARAGVPQAGGKAKFVGMLATGPEVNGLVKEILDEKKCKIAAHLSDEDRSALATLLSGQHFTADGLEEPELK
;
A
#
# COMPACT_ATOMS: atom_id res chain seq x y z
N MET A 1 46.75 -30.11 33.98
CA MET A 1 47.15 -29.83 35.38
C MET A 1 46.42 -30.89 36.21
N ASN A 2 47.12 -31.94 36.65
CA ASN A 2 46.48 -33.03 37.41
C ASN A 2 46.03 -32.47 38.76
N LEU A 3 44.71 -32.36 38.94
CA LEU A 3 44.08 -31.88 40.16
C LEU A 3 43.89 -33.08 41.10
N ASP A 4 44.76 -33.19 42.10
CA ASP A 4 44.60 -34.21 43.14
C ASP A 4 43.52 -33.73 44.13
N LEU A 5 42.35 -34.38 44.08
CA LEU A 5 41.10 -33.99 44.74
C LEU A 5 40.53 -35.17 45.56
N THR A 6 41.37 -35.95 46.23
CA THR A 6 40.91 -37.06 47.09
C THR A 6 40.37 -36.57 48.43
N PRO A 7 39.08 -36.80 48.76
CA PRO A 7 38.56 -36.55 50.10
C PRO A 7 39.04 -37.65 51.08
N PRO A 8 39.25 -37.34 52.38
CA PRO A 8 39.81 -38.30 53.34
C PRO A 8 38.71 -39.23 53.89
N GLY A 9 38.76 -40.53 53.53
CA GLY A 9 37.93 -41.58 54.18
C GLY A 9 36.90 -42.33 53.31
N ALA A 10 36.98 -42.27 51.98
CA ALA A 10 36.06 -42.96 51.05
C ALA A 10 36.68 -44.25 50.40
N PRO A 11 35.88 -45.13 49.76
CA PRO A 11 36.19 -46.54 49.44
C PRO A 11 37.32 -46.74 48.41
N ILE A 12 37.64 -48.03 48.15
CA ILE A 12 38.69 -48.60 47.29
C ILE A 12 39.17 -47.64 46.18
N GLU A 13 40.49 -47.46 46.04
CA GLU A 13 41.24 -46.60 45.09
C GLU A 13 40.66 -46.52 43.67
N GLN A 14 39.99 -47.59 43.23
CA GLN A 14 39.32 -47.72 41.95
C GLN A 14 38.04 -46.87 41.80
N GLU A 15 37.17 -46.79 42.82
CA GLU A 15 35.96 -45.94 42.78
C GLU A 15 36.31 -44.45 42.72
N GLN A 16 37.40 -44.04 43.37
CA GLN A 16 37.87 -42.66 43.32
C GLN A 16 38.41 -42.28 41.95
N LYS A 17 39.10 -43.21 41.29
CA LYS A 17 39.61 -43.03 39.94
C LYS A 17 38.47 -42.91 38.93
N GLU A 18 37.48 -43.81 39.00
CA GLU A 18 36.30 -43.79 38.13
C GLU A 18 35.49 -42.49 38.26
N ALA A 19 35.30 -41.98 39.49
CA ALA A 19 34.59 -40.73 39.71
C ALA A 19 35.33 -39.49 39.17
N THR A 20 36.67 -39.50 39.22
CA THR A 20 37.50 -38.41 38.67
C THR A 20 37.47 -38.44 37.15
N GLU A 21 37.60 -39.62 36.55
CA GLU A 21 37.48 -39.81 35.11
C GLU A 21 36.09 -39.40 34.58
N ALA A 22 35.01 -39.72 35.32
CA ALA A 22 33.66 -39.31 34.96
C ALA A 22 33.47 -37.78 35.00
N LEU A 23 34.06 -37.09 35.98
CA LEU A 23 34.00 -35.64 36.10
C LEU A 23 34.78 -34.94 34.97
N ASP A 24 35.98 -35.45 34.65
CA ASP A 24 36.80 -34.93 33.56
C ASP A 24 36.12 -35.17 32.19
N ALA A 25 35.56 -36.35 31.97
CA ALA A 25 34.79 -36.65 30.76
C ALA A 25 33.53 -35.76 30.64
N GLY A 26 32.84 -35.50 31.76
CA GLY A 26 31.70 -34.58 31.80
C GLY A 26 32.09 -33.14 31.45
N ARG A 27 33.23 -32.68 31.95
CA ARG A 27 33.78 -31.36 31.63
C ARG A 27 34.15 -31.25 30.15
N GLU A 28 34.86 -32.22 29.60
CA GLU A 28 35.27 -32.22 28.20
C GLU A 28 34.06 -32.22 27.26
N ALA A 29 33.04 -33.03 27.58
CA ALA A 29 31.79 -33.05 26.82
C ALA A 29 31.04 -31.70 26.88
N LEU A 30 31.03 -31.04 28.05
CA LEU A 30 30.43 -29.71 28.22
C LEU A 30 31.18 -28.64 27.42
N ASP A 31 32.51 -28.59 27.54
CA ASP A 31 33.35 -27.63 26.83
C ASP A 31 33.22 -27.81 25.30
N SER A 32 33.19 -29.05 24.81
CA SER A 32 32.98 -29.36 23.39
C SER A 32 31.61 -28.91 22.88
N ALA A 33 30.53 -29.24 23.61
CA ALA A 33 29.17 -28.82 23.25
C ALA A 33 29.02 -27.30 23.24
N ALA A 34 29.66 -26.61 24.19
CA ALA A 34 29.62 -25.15 24.27
C ALA A 34 30.40 -24.48 23.13
N ALA A 35 31.51 -25.07 22.69
CA ALA A 35 32.26 -24.58 21.53
C ALA A 35 31.42 -24.62 20.25
N ILE A 36 30.73 -25.74 20.00
CA ILE A 36 29.82 -25.90 18.86
C ILE A 36 28.66 -24.91 18.95
N SER A 37 28.00 -24.83 20.12
CA SER A 37 26.86 -23.93 20.33
C SER A 37 27.23 -22.47 20.16
N SER A 38 28.40 -22.04 20.66
CA SER A 38 28.92 -20.68 20.47
C SER A 38 29.23 -20.37 19.01
N ALA A 39 29.82 -21.31 18.27
CA ALA A 39 30.09 -21.12 16.85
C ALA A 39 28.79 -20.93 16.06
N LEU A 40 27.78 -21.77 16.32
CA LEU A 40 26.46 -21.67 15.69
C LEU A 40 25.74 -20.38 16.05
N TRP A 41 25.77 -19.98 17.33
CA TRP A 41 25.21 -18.71 17.79
C TRP A 41 25.87 -17.51 17.09
N LEU A 42 27.20 -17.52 16.94
CA LEU A 42 27.90 -16.45 16.26
C LEU A 42 27.56 -16.39 14.76
N SER A 43 27.47 -17.54 14.09
CA SER A 43 27.00 -17.62 12.69
C SER A 43 25.57 -17.12 12.54
N TYR A 44 24.69 -17.47 13.48
CA TYR A 44 23.31 -16.99 13.53
C TYR A 44 23.23 -15.48 13.76
N LEU A 45 24.06 -14.91 14.63
CA LEU A 45 24.13 -13.47 14.82
C LEU A 45 24.61 -12.74 13.57
N PHE A 46 25.62 -13.28 12.90
CA PHE A 46 26.10 -12.73 11.64
C PHE A 46 25.01 -12.75 10.57
N LEU A 47 24.29 -13.88 10.44
CA LEU A 47 23.14 -13.99 9.53
C LEU A 47 22.02 -13.01 9.91
N SER A 48 21.67 -12.89 11.19
CA SER A 48 20.63 -11.98 11.67
C SER A 48 20.95 -10.53 11.34
N PHE A 49 22.19 -10.10 11.60
CA PHE A 49 22.67 -8.76 11.29
C PHE A 49 22.69 -8.51 9.78
N TYR A 50 23.15 -9.49 9.02
CA TYR A 50 23.15 -9.46 7.56
C TYR A 50 21.74 -9.27 7.00
N LEU A 51 20.77 -10.06 7.46
CA LEU A 51 19.37 -9.96 7.05
C LEU A 51 18.76 -8.63 7.47
N ALA A 52 19.05 -8.15 8.69
CA ALA A 52 18.56 -6.85 9.15
C ALA A 52 19.01 -5.70 8.23
N ILE A 53 20.27 -5.71 7.77
CA ILE A 53 20.78 -4.75 6.80
C ILE A 53 20.08 -4.92 5.45
N ALA A 54 19.99 -6.15 4.93
CA ALA A 54 19.39 -6.42 3.62
C ALA A 54 17.92 -5.96 3.57
N VAL A 55 17.13 -6.27 4.60
CA VAL A 55 15.73 -5.85 4.73
C VAL A 55 15.63 -4.34 4.90
N GLY A 56 16.44 -3.74 5.79
CA GLY A 56 16.44 -2.30 6.03
C GLY A 56 16.91 -1.45 4.84
N ALA A 57 17.62 -2.05 3.89
CA ALA A 57 18.07 -1.37 2.66
C ALA A 57 17.00 -1.32 1.56
N VAL A 58 15.93 -2.12 1.65
CA VAL A 58 14.86 -2.15 0.64
C VAL A 58 14.08 -0.83 0.70
N THR A 59 14.01 -0.11 -0.40
CA THR A 59 13.28 1.16 -0.47
C THR A 59 11.86 0.97 -1.03
N HIS A 60 10.97 1.95 -0.82
CA HIS A 60 9.65 1.94 -1.46
C HIS A 60 9.73 1.94 -2.99
N SER A 61 10.78 2.52 -3.56
CA SER A 61 11.01 2.43 -5.01
C SER A 61 11.31 1.00 -5.42
N ASP A 62 12.09 0.26 -4.62
CA ASP A 62 12.35 -1.15 -4.90
C ASP A 62 11.06 -1.98 -4.82
N LEU A 63 10.18 -1.68 -3.87
CA LEU A 63 8.85 -2.31 -3.77
C LEU A 63 7.95 -1.96 -4.96
N LEU A 64 7.97 -0.70 -5.42
CA LEU A 64 7.17 -0.28 -6.58
C LEU A 64 7.69 -0.93 -7.87
N PHE A 65 8.99 -1.10 -8.06
CA PHE A 65 9.51 -1.64 -9.33
C PHE A 65 9.87 -3.12 -9.28
N GLU A 66 9.63 -3.77 -8.14
CA GLU A 66 10.04 -5.16 -7.89
C GLU A 66 11.54 -5.38 -8.14
N ASN A 67 12.35 -4.36 -7.82
CA ASN A 67 13.79 -4.42 -8.00
C ASN A 67 14.38 -5.54 -7.13
N ALA A 68 15.35 -6.26 -7.70
CA ALA A 68 16.02 -7.33 -6.98
C ALA A 68 16.75 -6.80 -5.73
N VAL A 69 16.67 -7.56 -4.63
CA VAL A 69 17.35 -7.22 -3.38
C VAL A 69 18.83 -7.53 -3.55
N ARG A 70 19.66 -6.51 -3.40
CA ARG A 70 21.12 -6.63 -3.41
C ARG A 70 21.61 -7.03 -2.05
N LEU A 71 22.12 -8.23 -2.00
CA LEU A 71 22.74 -8.80 -0.83
C LEU A 71 24.10 -8.12 -0.57
N PRO A 72 24.33 -7.46 0.59
CA PRO A 72 25.47 -6.57 0.78
C PRO A 72 26.86 -7.20 0.56
N PHE A 73 26.98 -8.50 0.82
CA PHE A 73 28.25 -9.25 0.72
C PHE A 73 28.21 -10.40 -0.29
N LEU A 74 27.04 -10.71 -0.85
CA LEU A 74 26.90 -11.70 -1.92
C LEU A 74 26.52 -10.92 -3.17
N SER A 75 27.32 -10.98 -4.23
CA SER A 75 27.02 -10.33 -5.51
C SER A 75 25.90 -11.05 -6.29
N ILE A 76 24.90 -11.56 -5.56
CA ILE A 76 23.73 -12.28 -6.07
C ILE A 76 22.54 -11.36 -5.85
N GLU A 77 21.78 -11.13 -6.92
CA GLU A 77 20.52 -10.39 -6.88
C GLU A 77 19.37 -11.39 -6.80
N LEU A 78 18.55 -11.28 -5.74
CA LEU A 78 17.37 -12.13 -5.57
C LEU A 78 16.10 -11.34 -5.94
N PRO A 79 15.15 -11.92 -6.69
CA PRO A 79 13.86 -11.27 -6.93
C PRO A 79 13.20 -10.87 -5.61
N LEU A 80 12.62 -9.67 -5.57
CA LEU A 80 12.10 -9.06 -4.35
C LEU A 80 11.15 -10.00 -3.58
N VAL A 81 10.13 -10.50 -4.26
CA VAL A 81 9.12 -11.39 -3.68
C VAL A 81 9.75 -12.70 -3.21
N ALA A 82 10.70 -13.26 -3.96
CA ALA A 82 11.39 -14.49 -3.58
C ALA A 82 12.25 -14.29 -2.33
N PHE A 83 12.94 -13.16 -2.20
CA PHE A 83 13.70 -12.82 -0.99
C PHE A 83 12.77 -12.77 0.23
N PHE A 84 11.68 -11.99 0.16
CA PHE A 84 10.75 -11.85 1.29
C PHE A 84 9.98 -13.13 1.61
N ALA A 85 9.77 -14.05 0.66
CA ALA A 85 9.11 -15.33 0.91
C ALA A 85 10.04 -16.42 1.47
N VAL A 86 11.31 -16.45 1.05
CA VAL A 86 12.24 -17.53 1.43
C VAL A 86 13.02 -17.19 2.70
N THR A 87 13.39 -15.92 2.88
CA THR A 87 14.22 -15.47 4.01
C THR A 87 13.62 -15.79 5.39
N PRO A 88 12.33 -15.54 5.67
CA PRO A 88 11.71 -15.88 6.96
C PRO A 88 11.79 -17.38 7.27
N ILE A 89 11.50 -18.23 6.29
CA ILE A 89 11.54 -19.70 6.44
C ILE A 89 12.97 -20.18 6.72
N LEU A 90 13.95 -19.71 5.95
CA LEU A 90 15.35 -20.08 6.15
C LEU A 90 15.86 -19.62 7.52
N PHE A 91 15.47 -18.42 7.93
CA PHE A 91 15.80 -17.87 9.24
C PHE A 91 15.19 -18.69 10.38
N LEU A 92 13.93 -19.10 10.26
CA LEU A 92 13.25 -19.98 11.22
C LEU A 92 13.97 -21.32 11.39
N ILE A 93 14.38 -21.96 10.28
CA ILE A 93 15.11 -23.22 10.31
C ILE A 93 16.45 -23.04 11.04
N MET A 94 17.19 -21.98 10.72
CA MET A 94 18.47 -21.67 11.38
C MET A 94 18.27 -21.40 12.87
N HIS A 95 17.22 -20.66 13.25
CA HIS A 95 16.93 -20.36 14.63
C HIS A 95 16.56 -21.61 15.43
N LEU A 96 15.68 -22.47 14.89
CA LEU A 96 15.35 -23.77 15.47
C LEU A 96 16.60 -24.64 15.68
N TYR A 97 17.50 -24.65 14.69
CA TYR A 97 18.75 -25.41 14.77
C TYR A 97 19.64 -24.93 15.92
N VAL A 98 19.76 -23.60 16.10
CA VAL A 98 20.50 -23.00 17.21
C VAL A 98 19.85 -23.35 18.56
N LEU A 99 18.53 -23.18 18.70
CA LEU A 99 17.80 -23.51 19.93
C LEU A 99 18.00 -24.98 20.31
N THR A 100 17.95 -25.89 19.35
CA THR A 100 18.17 -27.33 19.56
C THR A 100 19.57 -27.59 20.14
N HIS A 101 20.60 -26.91 19.64
CA HIS A 101 21.96 -27.06 20.16
C HIS A 101 22.11 -26.51 21.59
N PHE A 102 21.40 -25.43 21.91
CA PHE A 102 21.36 -24.92 23.29
C PHE A 102 20.64 -25.86 24.27
N VAL A 103 19.63 -26.59 23.81
CA VAL A 103 18.98 -27.64 24.61
C VAL A 103 19.95 -28.79 24.88
N LEU A 104 20.69 -29.23 23.86
CA LEU A 104 21.72 -30.26 24.03
C LEU A 104 22.83 -29.79 24.98
N LEU A 105 23.23 -28.52 24.90
CA LEU A 105 24.19 -27.92 25.82
C LEU A 105 23.67 -27.93 27.26
N ASP A 106 22.40 -27.55 27.49
CA ASP A 106 21.79 -27.61 28.82
C ASP A 106 21.78 -29.04 29.37
N GLN A 107 21.40 -30.03 28.57
CA GLN A 107 21.44 -31.43 29.02
C GLN A 107 22.84 -31.87 29.46
N LYS A 108 23.89 -31.47 28.74
CA LYS A 108 25.28 -31.74 29.13
C LYS A 108 25.68 -30.96 30.39
N ALA A 109 25.22 -29.72 30.52
CA ALA A 109 25.45 -28.90 31.70
C ALA A 109 24.80 -29.52 32.96
N GLN A 110 23.54 -29.96 32.87
CA GLN A 110 22.84 -30.64 33.96
C GLN A 110 23.54 -31.93 34.34
N ARG A 111 23.95 -32.76 33.37
CA ARG A 111 24.66 -34.01 33.66
C ARG A 111 26.00 -33.77 34.35
N PHE A 112 26.73 -32.73 33.94
CA PHE A 112 27.96 -32.32 34.62
C PHE A 112 27.69 -31.85 36.05
N ILE A 113 26.61 -31.06 36.27
CA ILE A 113 26.20 -30.63 37.60
C ILE A 113 25.85 -31.85 38.48
N GLU A 114 25.10 -32.83 37.97
CA GLU A 114 24.78 -34.07 38.69
C GLU A 114 26.04 -34.78 39.17
N VAL A 115 26.98 -35.07 38.27
CA VAL A 115 28.25 -35.74 38.61
C VAL A 115 29.07 -34.92 39.61
N LEU A 116 29.05 -33.58 39.49
CA LEU A 116 29.73 -32.69 40.42
C LEU A 116 29.14 -32.77 41.85
N TYR A 117 27.83 -32.87 41.98
CA TYR A 117 27.13 -32.99 43.27
C TYR A 117 27.15 -34.42 43.83
N GLU A 118 27.19 -35.44 42.99
CA GLU A 118 27.47 -36.82 43.42
C GLU A 118 28.87 -36.92 44.04
N ARG A 119 29.86 -36.25 43.43
CA ARG A 119 31.24 -36.24 43.93
C ARG A 119 31.43 -35.37 45.16
N PHE A 120 30.79 -34.21 45.21
CA PHE A 120 30.86 -33.28 46.33
C PHE A 120 29.43 -32.91 46.78
N PRO A 121 28.81 -33.73 47.65
CA PRO A 121 27.45 -33.52 48.14
C PRO A 121 27.28 -32.19 48.89
N ALA A 122 26.03 -31.71 48.97
CA ALA A 122 25.70 -30.53 49.74
C ALA A 122 25.83 -30.76 51.26
N ALA A 123 25.53 -31.98 51.72
CA ALA A 123 25.57 -32.38 53.13
C ALA A 123 26.95 -32.85 53.62
N GLY A 124 28.01 -32.59 52.85
CA GLY A 124 29.37 -32.98 53.18
C GLY A 124 29.68 -34.45 52.88
N LEU A 125 30.94 -34.83 53.10
CA LEU A 125 31.43 -36.22 53.00
C LEU A 125 32.02 -36.64 54.36
N PRO A 126 32.11 -37.93 54.68
CA PRO A 126 32.88 -38.39 55.83
C PRO A 126 34.31 -37.84 55.72
N GLY A 127 34.75 -37.05 56.71
CA GLY A 127 36.06 -36.40 56.72
C GLY A 127 36.18 -35.06 55.98
N MET A 128 35.09 -34.50 55.44
CA MET A 128 35.08 -33.20 54.75
C MET A 128 33.79 -32.41 55.07
N THR A 129 33.93 -31.19 55.56
CA THR A 129 32.80 -30.30 55.92
C THR A 129 32.03 -29.82 54.68
N ASP A 130 30.79 -29.37 54.88
CA ASP A 130 29.94 -28.79 53.83
C ASP A 130 30.62 -27.61 53.12
N GLU A 131 31.35 -26.80 53.88
CA GLU A 131 32.10 -25.64 53.37
C GLU A 131 33.29 -26.07 52.50
N GLU A 132 34.02 -27.11 52.91
CA GLU A 132 35.10 -27.67 52.10
C GLU A 132 34.57 -28.27 50.80
N CYS A 133 33.43 -28.97 50.84
CA CYS A 133 32.76 -29.49 49.64
C CYS A 133 32.30 -28.35 48.73
N ARG A 134 31.77 -27.25 49.28
CA ARG A 134 31.40 -26.04 48.52
C ARG A 134 32.61 -25.41 47.82
N VAL A 135 33.72 -25.26 48.54
CA VAL A 135 34.98 -24.72 47.98
C VAL A 135 35.54 -25.63 46.89
N ALA A 136 35.42 -26.95 47.03
CA ALA A 136 35.82 -27.92 46.01
C ALA A 136 34.98 -27.77 44.72
N ARG A 137 33.64 -27.72 44.84
CA ARG A 137 32.75 -27.46 43.68
C ARG A 137 33.12 -26.15 42.97
N GLU A 138 33.34 -25.10 43.74
CA GLU A 138 33.67 -23.78 43.19
C GLU A 138 35.05 -23.76 42.50
N ARG A 139 36.03 -24.53 43.00
CA ARG A 139 37.32 -24.72 42.30
C ARG A 139 37.14 -25.39 40.96
N VAL A 140 36.32 -26.44 40.88
CA VAL A 140 36.04 -27.13 39.61
C VAL A 140 35.32 -26.18 38.64
N ARG A 141 34.31 -25.43 39.10
CA ARG A 141 33.61 -24.44 38.28
C ARG A 141 34.52 -23.33 37.75
N LYS A 142 35.47 -22.86 38.55
CA LYS A 142 36.48 -21.87 38.13
C LYS A 142 37.45 -22.40 37.07
N ALA A 143 37.62 -23.72 36.97
CA ALA A 143 38.45 -24.34 35.96
C ALA A 143 37.73 -24.51 34.61
N LEU A 144 36.40 -24.33 34.55
CA LEU A 144 35.62 -24.40 33.31
C LEU A 144 36.03 -23.30 32.32
N SER A 145 35.80 -23.55 31.02
CA SER A 145 36.13 -22.58 29.99
C SER A 145 35.39 -21.25 30.14
N MET A 146 35.99 -20.17 29.65
CA MET A 146 35.42 -18.80 29.70
C MET A 146 34.28 -18.57 28.69
N ASN A 147 33.69 -19.64 28.15
CA ASN A 147 32.57 -19.55 27.23
C ASN A 147 31.37 -18.91 27.95
N ILE A 148 30.77 -17.88 27.33
CA ILE A 148 29.63 -17.12 27.90
C ILE A 148 28.50 -18.03 28.39
N PHE A 149 28.18 -19.08 27.62
CA PHE A 149 27.07 -19.98 27.93
C PHE A 149 27.39 -20.90 29.11
N ILE A 150 28.62 -21.42 29.19
CA ILE A 150 29.06 -22.20 30.35
C ILE A 150 29.08 -21.32 31.60
N GLN A 151 29.58 -20.09 31.51
CA GLN A 151 29.75 -19.21 32.66
C GLN A 151 28.42 -18.80 33.30
N PHE A 152 27.35 -18.59 32.53
CA PHE A 152 26.05 -18.31 33.12
C PHE A 152 25.30 -19.57 33.58
N MET A 153 25.49 -20.74 32.93
CA MET A 153 24.78 -21.99 33.30
C MET A 153 25.44 -22.70 34.49
N VAL A 154 26.75 -22.95 34.40
CA VAL A 154 27.53 -23.82 35.30
C VAL A 154 28.70 -23.08 35.96
N GLY A 155 28.92 -21.81 35.61
CA GLY A 155 30.04 -21.03 36.11
C GLY A 155 30.04 -20.80 37.63
N PRO A 156 31.14 -20.21 38.14
CA PRO A 156 31.31 -19.92 39.56
C PRO A 156 30.12 -19.12 40.14
N ASP A 157 29.74 -19.39 41.39
CA ASP A 157 28.53 -18.81 41.99
C ASP A 157 28.57 -17.27 42.01
N GLY A 158 29.74 -16.68 42.22
CA GLY A 158 29.93 -15.23 42.19
C GLY A 158 29.78 -14.60 40.79
N VAL A 159 30.02 -15.38 39.74
CA VAL A 159 29.80 -14.97 38.34
C VAL A 159 28.31 -15.12 38.00
N ARG A 160 27.72 -16.28 38.26
CA ARG A 160 26.33 -16.59 37.90
C ARG A 160 25.30 -15.72 38.61
N ASN A 161 25.48 -15.48 39.90
CA ASN A 161 24.52 -14.74 40.72
C ASN A 161 24.85 -13.24 40.83
N GLY A 162 25.97 -12.80 40.27
CA GLY A 162 26.40 -11.39 40.28
C GLY A 162 25.88 -10.59 39.08
N TYR A 163 26.29 -9.32 39.02
CA TYR A 163 25.98 -8.42 37.90
C TYR A 163 26.44 -8.97 36.54
N PHE A 164 27.59 -9.64 36.52
CA PHE A 164 28.14 -10.21 35.28
C PHE A 164 27.26 -11.34 34.74
N GLY A 165 26.80 -12.28 35.59
CA GLY A 165 25.87 -13.33 35.19
C GLY A 165 24.52 -12.79 34.69
N ALA A 166 24.01 -11.73 35.32
CA ALA A 166 22.82 -11.02 34.83
C ALA A 166 23.03 -10.42 33.43
N LEU A 167 24.20 -9.82 33.17
CA LEU A 167 24.56 -9.30 31.84
C LEU A 167 24.64 -10.42 30.80
N LEU A 168 25.32 -11.53 31.08
CA LEU A 168 25.43 -12.67 30.14
C LEU A 168 24.05 -13.27 29.85
N THR A 169 23.19 -13.36 30.87
CA THR A 169 21.80 -13.78 30.72
C THR A 169 21.04 -12.83 29.81
N ALA A 170 21.17 -11.51 30.01
CA ALA A 170 20.52 -10.52 29.16
C ALA A 170 20.98 -10.62 27.69
N ILE A 171 22.27 -10.85 27.44
CA ILE A 171 22.80 -11.07 26.09
C ILE A 171 22.15 -12.29 25.44
N ALA A 172 22.08 -13.41 26.15
CA ALA A 172 21.42 -14.62 25.64
C ALA A 172 19.93 -14.37 25.35
N TRP A 173 19.21 -13.68 26.24
CA TRP A 173 17.79 -13.35 26.04
C TRP A 173 17.58 -12.44 24.84
N ILE A 174 18.37 -11.37 24.73
CA ILE A 174 18.24 -10.42 23.62
C ILE A 174 18.51 -11.14 22.29
N THR A 175 19.53 -12.00 22.23
CA THR A 175 19.95 -12.62 20.97
C THR A 175 19.13 -13.85 20.57
N LEU A 176 18.67 -14.67 21.52
CA LEU A 176 17.93 -15.91 21.25
C LEU A 176 16.41 -15.76 21.36
N LEU A 177 15.90 -14.69 21.99
CA LEU A 177 14.45 -14.48 22.14
C LEU A 177 13.97 -13.22 21.43
N VAL A 178 14.62 -12.09 21.66
CA VAL A 178 14.11 -10.79 21.20
C VAL A 178 14.48 -10.53 19.74
N LEU A 179 15.74 -10.74 19.37
CA LEU A 179 16.27 -10.55 18.02
C LEU A 179 15.49 -11.29 16.92
N PRO A 180 15.17 -12.60 17.04
CA PRO A 180 14.46 -13.31 15.97
C PRO A 180 13.05 -12.75 15.76
N LEU A 181 12.34 -12.43 16.84
CA LEU A 181 11.00 -11.84 16.78
C LEU A 181 11.01 -10.44 16.16
N ILE A 182 11.98 -9.60 16.53
CA ILE A 182 12.15 -8.27 15.91
C ILE A 182 12.46 -8.40 14.42
N LEU A 183 13.33 -9.34 14.03
CA LEU A 183 13.71 -9.51 12.63
C LEU A 183 12.54 -10.00 11.78
N LEU A 184 11.77 -10.98 12.26
CA LEU A 184 10.58 -11.49 11.57
C LEU A 184 9.48 -10.43 11.47
N LEU A 185 9.25 -9.66 12.53
CA LEU A 185 8.34 -8.50 12.48
C LEU A 185 8.86 -7.42 11.52
N GLY A 186 10.17 -7.18 11.49
CA GLY A 186 10.81 -6.22 10.59
C GLY A 186 10.62 -6.61 9.12
N LEU A 187 10.78 -7.90 8.78
CA LEU A 187 10.48 -8.46 7.46
C LEU A 187 9.03 -8.17 7.05
N GLN A 188 8.08 -8.47 7.93
CA GLN A 188 6.66 -8.18 7.68
C GLN A 188 6.42 -6.69 7.46
N ILE A 189 6.84 -5.85 8.41
CA ILE A 189 6.61 -4.39 8.37
C ILE A 189 7.21 -3.77 7.10
N GLN A 190 8.41 -4.18 6.71
CA GLN A 190 9.09 -3.66 5.53
C GLN A 190 8.36 -4.04 4.24
N PHE A 191 7.72 -5.20 4.21
CA PHE A 191 7.01 -5.70 3.04
C PHE A 191 5.55 -5.22 2.96
N LEU A 192 4.96 -4.76 4.07
CA LEU A 192 3.57 -4.30 4.11
C LEU A 192 3.20 -3.34 2.97
N PRO A 193 3.98 -2.29 2.62
CA PRO A 193 3.64 -1.38 1.53
C PRO A 193 3.45 -2.02 0.15
N PHE A 194 3.90 -3.25 -0.05
CA PHE A 194 3.75 -3.99 -1.30
C PHE A 194 2.33 -4.58 -1.48
N HIS A 195 1.56 -4.69 -0.39
CA HIS A 195 0.16 -5.19 -0.35
C HIS A 195 -0.06 -6.60 -0.92
N GLU A 196 0.95 -7.46 -0.85
CA GLU A 196 0.78 -8.85 -1.28
C GLU A 196 0.36 -9.72 -0.07
N THR A 197 -0.80 -10.35 -0.23
CA THR A 197 -1.50 -11.12 0.81
C THR A 197 -0.77 -12.40 1.22
N TRP A 198 -0.27 -13.21 0.29
CA TRP A 198 0.21 -14.56 0.60
C TRP A 198 1.55 -14.54 1.34
N VAL A 199 2.47 -13.63 0.97
CA VAL A 199 3.75 -13.39 1.64
C VAL A 199 3.50 -12.82 3.05
N THR A 200 2.57 -11.89 3.20
CA THR A 200 2.26 -11.31 4.53
C THR A 200 1.71 -12.39 5.48
N TRP A 201 0.89 -13.31 4.99
CA TRP A 201 0.41 -14.45 5.78
C TRP A 201 1.52 -15.47 6.09
N GLU A 202 2.47 -15.67 5.18
CA GLU A 202 3.66 -16.49 5.42
C GLU A 202 4.51 -15.92 6.56
N HIS A 203 4.78 -14.60 6.55
CA HIS A 203 5.50 -13.92 7.65
C HIS A 203 4.82 -14.12 9.00
N ARG A 204 3.50 -13.99 9.04
CA ARG A 204 2.68 -14.20 10.25
C ARG A 204 2.75 -15.64 10.74
N PHE A 205 2.67 -16.60 9.83
CA PHE A 205 2.76 -18.01 10.18
C PHE A 205 4.13 -18.36 10.74
N VAL A 206 5.20 -17.92 10.08
CA VAL A 206 6.58 -18.13 10.55
C VAL A 206 6.81 -17.49 11.92
N LEU A 207 6.31 -16.27 12.15
CA LEU A 207 6.41 -15.62 13.46
C LEU A 207 5.72 -16.44 14.56
N VAL A 208 4.53 -16.99 14.30
CA VAL A 208 3.81 -17.82 15.28
C VAL A 208 4.57 -19.12 15.55
N VAL A 209 5.11 -19.76 14.52
CA VAL A 209 5.91 -20.99 14.67
C VAL A 209 7.20 -20.70 15.46
N ASP A 210 7.86 -19.59 15.20
CA ASP A 210 9.07 -19.19 15.94
C ASP A 210 8.78 -18.94 17.43
N ILE A 211 7.67 -18.24 17.73
CA ILE A 211 7.19 -18.04 19.10
C ILE A 211 6.92 -19.39 19.78
N ALA A 212 6.32 -20.34 19.07
CA ALA A 212 6.07 -21.68 19.60
C ALA A 212 7.37 -22.42 19.89
N PHE A 213 8.38 -22.34 19.02
CA PHE A 213 9.71 -22.90 19.28
C PHE A 213 10.36 -22.25 20.50
N ILE A 214 10.39 -20.92 20.55
CA ILE A 214 10.89 -20.20 21.72
C ILE A 214 10.18 -20.70 22.99
N TRP A 215 8.86 -20.81 22.98
CA TRP A 215 8.11 -21.29 24.14
C TRP A 215 8.53 -22.70 24.57
N CYS A 216 8.55 -23.65 23.62
CA CYS A 216 8.85 -25.05 23.90
C CYS A 216 10.29 -25.28 24.37
N PHE A 217 11.26 -24.62 23.73
CA PHE A 217 12.68 -24.82 24.02
C PHE A 217 13.17 -23.96 25.18
N TRP A 218 12.58 -22.79 25.41
CA TRP A 218 13.03 -21.90 26.48
C TRP A 218 12.73 -22.45 27.88
N GLU A 219 11.65 -23.21 28.05
CA GLU A 219 11.40 -23.94 29.30
C GLU A 219 12.50 -24.97 29.60
N GLN A 220 13.13 -25.52 28.56
CA GLN A 220 14.23 -26.51 28.69
C GLN A 220 15.57 -25.82 28.95
N ILE A 221 15.90 -24.73 28.23
CA ILE A 221 17.18 -24.01 28.37
C ILE A 221 17.24 -23.19 29.67
N GLY A 222 16.11 -22.62 30.11
CA GLY A 222 16.03 -21.71 31.26
C GLY A 222 15.91 -22.40 32.62
N GLY A 223 16.52 -23.59 32.77
CA GLY A 223 16.36 -24.53 33.89
C GLY A 223 16.11 -23.91 35.28
N LYS A 224 15.23 -24.53 36.07
CA LYS A 224 15.06 -24.22 37.51
C LYS A 224 15.67 -25.33 38.38
N PRO A 225 15.94 -25.00 39.66
CA PRO A 225 17.19 -24.51 40.21
C PRO A 225 18.13 -25.66 40.61
N LEU A 226 19.43 -25.36 40.72
CA LEU A 226 20.38 -26.20 41.43
C LEU A 226 19.92 -26.39 42.87
N VAL A 227 19.56 -27.62 43.23
CA VAL A 227 19.59 -28.35 44.54
C VAL A 227 19.33 -27.61 45.88
N ASP A 228 19.36 -26.29 46.00
CA ASP A 228 19.09 -25.55 47.24
C ASP A 228 17.78 -24.76 47.15
N GLY A 229 16.72 -25.29 47.78
CA GLY A 229 15.55 -24.53 48.23
C GLY A 229 14.54 -24.11 47.16
N GLY A 230 13.33 -24.69 47.24
CA GLY A 230 12.25 -24.47 46.27
C GLY A 230 11.88 -23.00 46.05
N VAL A 231 12.07 -22.52 44.83
CA VAL A 231 11.35 -21.34 44.32
C VAL A 231 9.88 -21.76 44.15
N GLY A 232 9.00 -21.17 44.96
CA GLY A 232 7.58 -21.51 45.02
C GLY A 232 6.88 -21.55 43.65
N THR A 233 5.96 -22.51 43.49
CA THR A 233 5.16 -22.73 42.27
C THR A 233 4.53 -21.45 41.73
N SER A 234 4.08 -20.54 42.60
CA SER A 234 3.47 -19.24 42.25
C SER A 234 4.37 -18.32 41.40
N ILE A 235 5.69 -18.30 41.65
CA ILE A 235 6.65 -17.49 40.88
C ILE A 235 6.91 -18.12 39.50
N ARG A 236 6.79 -19.45 39.38
CA ARG A 236 6.87 -20.16 38.09
C ARG A 236 5.66 -19.81 37.21
N TRP A 237 4.47 -19.85 37.77
CA TRP A 237 3.22 -19.47 37.08
C TRP A 237 3.20 -17.99 36.69
N GLY A 238 3.67 -17.09 37.56
CA GLY A 238 3.77 -15.66 37.25
C GLY A 238 4.68 -15.36 36.06
N ARG A 239 5.82 -16.04 35.96
CA ARG A 239 6.74 -15.91 34.81
C ARG A 239 6.15 -16.47 33.51
N ALA A 240 5.53 -17.66 33.56
CA ALA A 240 4.86 -18.25 32.41
C ALA A 240 3.67 -17.39 31.93
N LEU A 241 2.90 -16.79 32.85
CA LEU A 241 1.82 -15.88 32.48
C LEU A 241 2.36 -14.61 31.80
N SER A 242 3.45 -14.05 32.33
CA SER A 242 4.08 -12.85 31.73
C SER A 242 4.64 -13.11 30.33
N SER A 243 5.26 -14.27 30.08
CA SER A 243 5.73 -14.63 28.74
C SER A 243 4.56 -14.86 27.79
N LEU A 244 3.46 -15.47 28.26
CA LEU A 244 2.27 -15.70 27.43
C LEU A 244 1.68 -14.38 26.95
N ILE A 245 1.57 -13.40 27.86
CA ILE A 245 1.05 -12.07 27.55
C ILE A 245 1.91 -11.40 26.47
N VAL A 246 3.24 -11.47 26.57
CA VAL A 246 4.14 -10.90 25.56
C VAL A 246 3.99 -11.58 24.21
N CYS A 247 3.93 -12.91 24.17
CA CYS A 247 3.74 -13.67 22.93
C CYS A 247 2.41 -13.32 22.25
N VAL A 248 1.32 -13.31 23.03
CA VAL A 248 -0.01 -12.91 22.54
C VAL A 248 0.00 -11.48 22.04
N ALA A 249 0.68 -10.56 22.73
CA ALA A 249 0.79 -9.16 22.30
C ALA A 249 1.54 -9.01 20.96
N ILE A 250 2.60 -9.78 20.73
CA ILE A 250 3.36 -9.78 19.47
C ILE A 250 2.51 -10.32 18.31
N ILE A 251 1.84 -11.46 18.51
CA ILE A 251 0.95 -12.04 17.50
C ILE A 251 -0.20 -11.08 17.19
N TRP A 252 -0.81 -10.52 18.23
CA TRP A 252 -1.88 -9.55 18.10
C TRP A 252 -1.40 -8.29 17.35
N PHE A 253 -0.20 -7.78 17.64
CA PHE A 253 0.38 -6.65 16.91
C PHE A 253 0.55 -6.98 15.42
N SER A 254 1.12 -8.14 15.11
CA SER A 254 1.35 -8.61 13.73
C SER A 254 0.04 -8.79 12.94
N TRP A 255 -1.05 -9.22 13.58
CA TRP A 255 -2.32 -9.53 12.91
C TRP A 255 -3.30 -8.36 12.90
N ALA A 256 -3.30 -7.53 13.95
CA ALA A 256 -4.28 -6.46 14.12
C ALA A 256 -3.71 -5.07 13.80
N VAL A 257 -2.42 -4.82 14.02
CA VAL A 257 -1.83 -3.47 13.86
C VAL A 257 -1.00 -3.38 12.58
N ALA A 258 -0.08 -4.33 12.37
CA ALA A 258 0.80 -4.42 11.20
C ALA A 258 0.08 -5.04 9.99
N THR A 259 -0.89 -4.30 9.45
CA THR A 259 -1.79 -4.72 8.36
C THR A 259 -1.78 -3.67 7.27
N PHE A 260 -1.89 -4.08 6.00
CA PHE A 260 -2.04 -3.14 4.89
C PHE A 260 -3.50 -2.68 4.72
N PRO A 261 -3.75 -1.59 3.97
CA PRO A 261 -5.10 -1.07 3.77
C PRO A 261 -6.05 -2.15 3.23
N SER A 262 -7.26 -2.22 3.79
CA SER A 262 -8.32 -3.15 3.41
C SER A 262 -8.12 -4.64 3.75
N GLU A 263 -7.02 -5.05 4.37
CA GLU A 263 -6.86 -6.46 4.77
C GLU A 263 -7.98 -6.93 5.71
N TRP A 264 -8.40 -6.06 6.63
CA TRP A 264 -9.46 -6.32 7.60
C TRP A 264 -10.56 -5.26 7.50
N GLN A 265 -11.44 -5.39 6.51
CA GLN A 265 -12.68 -4.61 6.47
C GLN A 265 -13.64 -5.14 7.55
N GLY A 266 -13.48 -4.70 8.80
CA GLY A 266 -14.44 -4.95 9.89
C GLY A 266 -13.91 -5.56 11.21
N ALA A 267 -12.61 -5.82 11.35
CA ALA A 267 -12.07 -6.40 12.60
C ALA A 267 -11.70 -5.31 13.64
N ALA A 268 -11.94 -5.63 14.92
CA ALA A 268 -11.75 -4.78 16.10
C ALA A 268 -10.28 -4.46 16.43
N SER A 269 -9.54 -3.87 15.48
CA SER A 269 -8.22 -3.28 15.75
C SER A 269 -8.40 -1.88 16.35
N PRO A 270 -7.67 -1.52 17.41
CA PRO A 270 -7.68 -0.18 17.95
C PRO A 270 -7.11 0.79 16.91
N SER A 271 -8.01 1.52 16.25
CA SER A 271 -7.71 2.48 15.19
C SER A 271 -6.61 3.47 15.58
N PHE A 272 -6.52 3.83 16.86
CA PHE A 272 -5.51 4.78 17.35
C PHE A 272 -4.06 4.26 17.21
N LEU A 273 -3.79 2.98 17.47
CA LEU A 273 -2.43 2.43 17.37
C LEU A 273 -1.99 2.32 15.92
N ARG A 274 -2.90 1.87 15.05
CA ARG A 274 -2.62 1.79 13.61
C ARG A 274 -2.41 3.19 13.01
N ALA A 275 -3.25 4.15 13.39
CA ALA A 275 -3.08 5.56 13.02
C ALA A 275 -1.74 6.15 13.48
N ALA A 276 -1.31 5.85 14.72
CA ALA A 276 -0.05 6.36 15.24
C ALA A 276 1.19 5.70 14.59
N LEU A 277 1.13 4.39 14.31
CA LEU A 277 2.29 3.62 13.87
C LEU A 277 2.44 3.47 12.36
N PHE A 278 1.34 3.48 11.60
CA PHE A 278 1.34 3.21 10.15
C PHE A 278 0.58 4.24 9.32
N GLU A 279 -0.56 4.73 9.81
CA GLU A 279 -1.50 5.59 9.05
C GLU A 279 -1.43 7.05 9.53
N GLY A 280 -0.24 7.52 9.91
CA GLY A 280 -0.06 8.90 10.35
C GLY A 280 -0.46 9.89 9.26
N PRO A 281 -0.91 11.11 9.63
CA PRO A 281 -1.25 12.14 8.67
C PRO A 281 -0.04 12.49 7.79
N ILE A 282 -0.32 12.99 6.59
CA ILE A 282 0.70 13.45 5.65
C ILE A 282 1.21 14.81 6.15
N ASP A 283 2.52 14.91 6.35
CA ASP A 283 3.17 16.18 6.64
C ASP A 283 3.15 17.06 5.38
N PRO A 284 2.57 18.29 5.45
CA PRO A 284 2.42 19.16 4.29
C PRO A 284 3.74 19.66 3.70
N ASN A 285 4.87 19.57 4.42
CA ASN A 285 6.16 20.02 3.90
C ASN A 285 6.96 18.90 3.25
N THR A 286 6.90 17.70 3.83
CA THR A 286 7.71 16.57 3.37
C THR A 286 6.94 15.63 2.44
N HIS A 287 5.60 15.71 2.43
CA HIS A 287 4.71 14.79 1.73
C HIS A 287 4.96 13.32 2.13
N ARG A 288 5.41 13.11 3.37
CA ARG A 288 5.60 11.80 3.99
C ARG A 288 4.65 11.66 5.17
N ARG A 289 4.34 10.42 5.54
CA ARG A 289 3.58 10.16 6.77
C ARG A 289 4.43 10.52 7.98
N THR A 290 3.78 11.06 9.02
CA THR A 290 4.42 11.33 10.32
C THR A 290 4.58 10.08 11.19
N SER A 291 3.97 8.97 10.79
CA SER A 291 4.08 7.69 11.49
C SER A 291 5.48 7.10 11.39
N ILE A 292 5.80 6.22 12.34
CA ILE A 292 7.12 5.56 12.42
C ILE A 292 7.35 4.63 11.23
N TRP A 293 6.32 3.87 10.87
CA TRP A 293 6.28 3.00 9.71
C TRP A 293 5.16 3.44 8.77
N THR A 294 5.13 2.82 7.61
CA THR A 294 4.10 3.03 6.60
C THR A 294 3.64 1.67 6.10
N ASN A 295 2.33 1.49 5.97
CA ASN A 295 1.75 0.28 5.41
C ASN A 295 1.32 0.47 3.95
N SER A 296 1.64 1.62 3.35
CA SER A 296 1.37 2.01 1.97
C SER A 296 2.63 2.60 1.35
N LEU A 297 2.78 2.54 0.03
CA LEU A 297 3.93 3.16 -0.64
C LEU A 297 3.94 4.68 -0.44
N VAL A 298 5.12 5.23 -0.18
CA VAL A 298 5.33 6.67 -0.03
C VAL A 298 6.53 7.08 -0.88
N LEU A 299 6.25 7.70 -2.03
CA LEU A 299 7.19 8.09 -3.06
C LEU A 299 6.84 9.49 -3.60
N PRO A 300 6.92 10.55 -2.77
CA PRO A 300 6.72 11.90 -3.25
C PRO A 300 7.86 12.33 -4.15
N ARG A 301 7.56 13.18 -5.15
CA ARG A 301 8.52 13.73 -6.13
C ARG A 301 9.25 12.65 -6.95
N LEU A 302 8.58 11.52 -7.18
CA LEU A 302 9.13 10.45 -8.02
C LEU A 302 9.21 10.91 -9.48
N ASN A 303 10.37 10.78 -10.10
CA ASN A 303 10.53 11.09 -11.53
C ASN A 303 10.78 9.81 -12.33
N ILE A 304 9.84 9.41 -13.19
CA ILE A 304 9.99 8.20 -14.01
C ILE A 304 11.20 8.30 -14.96
N TYR A 305 11.58 9.49 -15.43
CA TYR A 305 12.71 9.65 -16.35
C TYR A 305 14.05 9.33 -15.71
N ASP A 306 14.25 9.81 -14.47
CA ASP A 306 15.46 9.54 -13.70
C ASP A 306 15.60 8.03 -13.45
N LEU A 307 14.47 7.35 -13.22
CA LEU A 307 14.40 5.91 -13.02
C LEU A 307 14.71 5.10 -14.30
N LEU A 308 14.16 5.53 -15.44
CA LEU A 308 14.44 4.90 -16.74
C LEU A 308 15.84 5.23 -17.27
N LYS A 309 16.61 6.07 -16.56
CA LYS A 309 17.91 6.61 -17.00
C LYS A 309 17.82 7.25 -18.39
N VAL A 310 16.73 7.99 -18.62
CA VAL A 310 16.46 8.68 -19.89
C VAL A 310 16.91 10.12 -19.74
N ASP A 311 18.09 10.45 -20.29
CA ASP A 311 18.64 11.81 -20.22
C ASP A 311 17.87 12.84 -21.07
N ASP A 312 17.15 12.38 -22.11
CA ASP A 312 16.33 13.24 -22.98
C ASP A 312 14.91 12.65 -23.11
N PRO A 313 13.88 13.31 -22.53
CA PRO A 313 12.49 12.87 -22.60
C PRO A 313 12.00 12.64 -24.04
N LYS A 314 12.55 13.35 -25.03
CA LYS A 314 12.17 13.18 -26.44
C LYS A 314 12.55 11.81 -27.00
N LYS A 315 13.54 11.13 -26.39
CA LYS A 315 13.94 9.77 -26.79
C LYS A 315 12.95 8.70 -26.34
N SER A 316 12.08 8.98 -25.36
CA SER A 316 11.03 8.04 -24.93
C SER A 316 9.69 8.28 -25.63
N ASP A 317 9.63 9.20 -26.60
CA ASP A 317 8.41 9.54 -27.34
C ASP A 317 7.73 8.32 -27.99
N TRP A 318 8.49 7.30 -28.37
CA TRP A 318 7.98 6.05 -28.94
C TRP A 318 7.29 5.11 -27.94
N ARG A 319 7.54 5.21 -26.62
CA ARG A 319 6.99 4.26 -25.64
C ARG A 319 5.56 4.59 -25.27
N LYS A 320 4.59 3.80 -25.72
CA LYS A 320 3.16 4.03 -25.38
C LYS A 320 2.93 4.29 -23.88
N TYR A 321 3.53 3.47 -23.02
CA TYR A 321 3.55 3.65 -21.57
C TYR A 321 4.99 3.68 -21.03
N LEU A 322 5.27 4.54 -20.05
CA LEU A 322 6.59 4.65 -19.41
C LEU A 322 6.74 3.71 -18.20
N LEU A 323 5.65 3.47 -17.48
CA LEU A 323 5.55 2.59 -16.34
C LEU A 323 4.23 1.82 -16.42
N SER A 324 4.22 0.54 -16.05
CA SER A 324 2.99 -0.23 -15.86
C SER A 324 2.84 -0.66 -14.41
N VAL A 325 1.69 -0.36 -13.84
CA VAL A 325 1.21 -0.80 -12.51
C VAL A 325 -0.19 -1.41 -12.64
N ARG A 326 -0.47 -2.02 -13.80
CA ARG A 326 -1.76 -2.60 -14.14
C ARG A 326 -2.21 -3.62 -13.08
N GLY A 327 -3.44 -3.50 -12.61
CA GLY A 327 -4.04 -4.43 -11.65
C GLY A 327 -3.38 -4.45 -10.26
N ARG A 328 -2.43 -3.55 -9.97
CA ARG A 328 -1.70 -3.57 -8.71
C ARG A 328 -2.47 -2.92 -7.58
N ASP A 329 -2.22 -3.39 -6.38
CA ASP A 329 -2.70 -2.78 -5.15
C ASP A 329 -1.76 -1.67 -4.68
N LEU A 330 -2.25 -0.44 -4.75
CA LEU A 330 -1.55 0.79 -4.42
C LEU A 330 -2.42 1.68 -3.50
N ARG A 331 -3.26 1.06 -2.68
CA ARG A 331 -4.19 1.75 -1.78
C ARG A 331 -3.46 2.64 -0.77
N GLY A 332 -3.91 3.88 -0.64
CA GLY A 332 -3.28 4.86 0.26
C GLY A 332 -1.84 5.24 -0.13
N ALA A 333 -1.36 4.84 -1.33
CA ALA A 333 -0.04 5.21 -1.79
C ALA A 333 0.08 6.72 -1.98
N ILE A 334 1.27 7.28 -1.73
CA ILE A 334 1.54 8.72 -1.82
C ILE A 334 2.55 8.95 -2.94
N PHE A 335 2.11 9.65 -3.98
CA PHE A 335 2.87 10.02 -5.16
C PHE A 335 2.89 11.54 -5.39
N ASP A 336 2.62 12.34 -4.35
CA ASP A 336 2.57 13.80 -4.46
C ASP A 336 3.78 14.40 -5.19
N ASP A 337 3.54 15.42 -6.01
CA ASP A 337 4.55 16.12 -6.82
C ASP A 337 5.37 15.23 -7.76
N SER A 338 4.90 14.03 -8.09
CA SER A 338 5.62 13.08 -8.96
C SER A 338 5.38 13.33 -10.45
N PHE A 339 6.30 12.84 -11.28
CA PHE A 339 6.19 12.80 -12.74
C PHE A 339 5.87 11.36 -13.18
N LEU A 340 4.57 11.09 -13.31
CA LEU A 340 4.00 9.78 -13.63
C LEU A 340 3.31 9.74 -15.01
N GLU A 341 3.74 10.60 -15.94
CA GLU A 341 3.10 10.70 -17.26
C GLU A 341 3.18 9.38 -18.03
N ARG A 342 2.15 9.11 -18.83
CA ARG A 342 2.02 7.89 -19.65
C ARG A 342 2.17 6.60 -18.81
N THR A 343 1.74 6.60 -17.56
CA THR A 343 1.67 5.38 -16.75
C THR A 343 0.44 4.55 -17.14
N ASP A 344 0.59 3.23 -17.23
CA ASP A 344 -0.49 2.26 -17.35
C ASP A 344 -0.91 1.78 -15.97
N ALA A 345 -2.00 2.35 -15.44
CA ALA A 345 -2.61 2.01 -14.17
C ALA A 345 -4.00 1.39 -14.38
N ARG A 346 -4.22 0.69 -15.50
CA ARG A 346 -5.50 0.03 -15.79
C ARG A 346 -5.84 -0.99 -14.69
N GLY A 347 -7.06 -0.93 -14.17
CA GLY A 347 -7.51 -1.84 -13.11
C GLY A 347 -6.74 -1.75 -11.79
N ALA A 348 -5.89 -0.73 -11.59
CA ALA A 348 -5.14 -0.58 -10.34
C ALA A 348 -6.07 -0.18 -9.18
N GLU A 349 -5.78 -0.68 -7.97
CA GLU A 349 -6.47 -0.35 -6.73
C GLU A 349 -5.76 0.84 -6.07
N LEU A 350 -6.34 2.03 -6.13
CA LEU A 350 -5.76 3.33 -5.75
C LEU A 350 -6.63 4.07 -4.73
N GLN A 351 -7.46 3.35 -3.98
CA GLN A 351 -8.37 3.93 -2.99
C GLN A 351 -7.58 4.69 -1.93
N GLY A 352 -7.97 5.94 -1.70
CA GLY A 352 -7.28 6.82 -0.76
C GLY A 352 -5.85 7.21 -1.15
N ALA A 353 -5.36 6.83 -2.33
CA ALA A 353 -4.04 7.25 -2.79
C ALA A 353 -3.98 8.78 -2.97
N SER A 354 -2.79 9.34 -2.88
CA SER A 354 -2.52 10.76 -3.05
C SER A 354 -1.64 10.99 -4.27
N PHE A 355 -2.14 11.79 -5.20
CA PHE A 355 -1.49 12.27 -6.42
C PHE A 355 -1.53 13.80 -6.46
N SER A 356 -1.44 14.46 -5.31
CA SER A 356 -1.52 15.91 -5.24
C SER A 356 -0.39 16.53 -6.08
N ALA A 357 -0.72 17.49 -6.94
CA ALA A 357 0.20 18.15 -7.86
C ALA A 357 1.04 17.20 -8.75
N THR A 358 0.59 15.96 -8.95
CA THR A 358 1.30 14.96 -9.77
C THR A 358 1.07 15.20 -11.25
N ASP A 359 2.10 15.04 -12.07
CA ASP A 359 1.97 14.98 -13.53
C ASP A 359 1.55 13.57 -13.96
N LEU A 360 0.29 13.44 -14.36
CA LEU A 360 -0.38 12.23 -14.85
C LEU A 360 -0.82 12.39 -16.32
N ARG A 361 -0.15 13.24 -17.11
CA ARG A 361 -0.51 13.46 -18.52
C ARG A 361 -0.54 12.14 -19.27
N SER A 362 -1.61 11.93 -20.05
CA SER A 362 -1.83 10.70 -20.84
C SER A 362 -1.80 9.39 -20.03
N VAL A 363 -2.01 9.42 -18.71
CA VAL A 363 -2.14 8.20 -17.89
C VAL A 363 -3.35 7.37 -18.35
N SER A 364 -3.25 6.04 -18.26
CA SER A 364 -4.39 5.15 -18.42
C SER A 364 -4.85 4.64 -17.05
N LEU A 365 -5.99 5.13 -16.60
CA LEU A 365 -6.71 4.74 -15.37
C LEU A 365 -7.97 3.94 -15.70
N ASN A 366 -8.08 3.34 -16.90
CA ASN A 366 -9.30 2.62 -17.27
C ASN A 366 -9.56 1.49 -16.28
N ASP A 367 -10.81 1.35 -15.84
CA ASP A 367 -11.25 0.36 -14.85
C ASP A 367 -10.52 0.48 -13.49
N ALA A 368 -9.75 1.55 -13.23
CA ALA A 368 -9.04 1.73 -11.96
C ALA A 368 -9.98 2.19 -10.83
N HIS A 369 -9.62 1.84 -9.59
CA HIS A 369 -10.40 2.16 -8.40
C HIS A 369 -9.73 3.28 -7.58
N LEU A 370 -10.26 4.50 -7.66
CA LEU A 370 -9.75 5.72 -7.06
C LEU A 370 -10.72 6.34 -6.03
N GLN A 371 -11.53 5.52 -5.35
CA GLN A 371 -12.52 6.01 -4.40
C GLN A 371 -11.81 6.77 -3.28
N GLY A 372 -12.22 8.03 -3.12
CA GLY A 372 -11.59 8.99 -2.22
C GLY A 372 -10.09 9.17 -2.44
N ALA A 373 -9.57 9.10 -3.66
CA ALA A 373 -8.18 9.50 -3.96
C ALA A 373 -8.01 11.04 -3.97
N ASP A 374 -6.79 11.52 -3.75
CA ASP A 374 -6.41 12.91 -3.96
C ASP A 374 -5.77 13.06 -5.33
N LEU A 375 -6.34 13.91 -6.17
CA LEU A 375 -5.74 14.36 -7.42
C LEU A 375 -5.79 15.91 -7.47
N SER A 376 -5.80 16.57 -6.32
CA SER A 376 -5.84 18.03 -6.25
C SER A 376 -4.62 18.62 -6.95
N ASN A 377 -4.85 19.58 -7.84
CA ASN A 377 -3.84 20.22 -8.69
C ASN A 377 -3.06 19.26 -9.60
N ALA A 378 -3.46 18.00 -9.74
CA ALA A 378 -2.80 17.05 -10.64
C ALA A 378 -2.99 17.44 -12.10
N ASN A 379 -2.01 17.12 -12.95
CA ASN A 379 -2.14 17.28 -14.40
C ASN A 379 -2.57 15.95 -15.04
N LEU A 380 -3.84 15.83 -15.39
CA LEU A 380 -4.47 14.68 -16.03
C LEU A 380 -4.82 14.98 -17.50
N ALA A 381 -4.14 15.93 -18.14
CA ALA A 381 -4.45 16.27 -19.52
C ALA A 381 -4.32 15.04 -20.44
N GLY A 382 -5.35 14.80 -21.24
CA GLY A 382 -5.48 13.61 -22.11
C GLY A 382 -5.48 12.26 -21.40
N ALA A 383 -5.68 12.21 -20.09
CA ALA A 383 -5.82 10.95 -19.36
C ALA A 383 -7.04 10.15 -19.86
N SER A 384 -6.93 8.83 -19.83
CA SER A 384 -8.04 7.91 -20.10
C SER A 384 -8.45 7.24 -18.81
N ALA A 385 -9.67 7.50 -18.34
CA ALA A 385 -10.24 6.97 -17.10
C ALA A 385 -11.63 6.36 -17.36
N ILE A 386 -11.74 5.60 -18.44
CA ILE A 386 -12.99 4.96 -18.86
C ILE A 386 -13.39 3.92 -17.82
N ARG A 387 -14.66 3.96 -17.37
CA ARG A 387 -15.21 3.09 -16.30
C ARG A 387 -14.46 3.14 -14.95
N ALA A 388 -13.57 4.09 -14.75
CA ALA A 388 -12.84 4.25 -13.50
C ALA A 388 -13.75 4.73 -12.36
N GLU A 389 -13.40 4.41 -11.12
CA GLU A 389 -14.21 4.73 -9.94
C GLU A 389 -13.57 5.80 -9.06
N PHE A 390 -14.10 7.02 -9.10
CA PHE A 390 -13.64 8.21 -8.36
C PHE A 390 -14.62 8.66 -7.27
N ALA A 391 -15.46 7.76 -6.75
CA ALA A 391 -16.47 8.14 -5.75
C ALA A 391 -15.80 8.88 -4.56
N GLY A 392 -16.22 10.11 -4.27
CA GLY A 392 -15.65 10.95 -3.22
C GLY A 392 -14.21 11.45 -3.44
N ALA A 393 -13.62 11.28 -4.64
CA ALA A 393 -12.26 11.74 -4.92
C ALA A 393 -12.16 13.27 -4.99
N SER A 394 -10.98 13.83 -4.65
CA SER A 394 -10.66 15.24 -4.82
C SER A 394 -9.92 15.47 -6.13
N LEU A 395 -10.45 16.32 -7.00
CA LEU A 395 -9.81 16.80 -8.24
C LEU A 395 -9.78 18.34 -8.26
N ILE A 396 -9.66 18.96 -7.08
CA ILE A 396 -9.69 20.42 -6.93
C ILE A 396 -8.53 21.03 -7.71
N GLY A 397 -8.81 21.97 -8.62
CA GLY A 397 -7.77 22.62 -9.42
C GLY A 397 -7.06 21.72 -10.43
N ALA A 398 -7.48 20.46 -10.61
CA ALA A 398 -6.84 19.54 -11.53
C ALA A 398 -6.96 20.00 -12.99
N ASN A 399 -5.93 19.76 -13.79
CA ASN A 399 -5.96 19.97 -15.24
C ASN A 399 -6.47 18.69 -15.92
N LEU A 400 -7.70 18.72 -16.41
CA LEU A 400 -8.41 17.59 -17.02
C LEU A 400 -8.66 17.83 -18.51
N ARG A 401 -7.90 18.72 -19.14
CA ARG A 401 -8.09 19.09 -20.55
C ARG A 401 -8.05 17.84 -21.45
N GLY A 402 -9.11 17.68 -22.25
CA GLY A 402 -9.25 16.55 -23.16
C GLY A 402 -9.24 15.16 -22.51
N ALA A 403 -9.35 15.05 -21.17
CA ALA A 403 -9.40 13.75 -20.51
C ALA A 403 -10.73 13.01 -20.82
N ASN A 404 -10.69 11.68 -20.83
CA ASN A 404 -11.84 10.84 -21.11
C ASN A 404 -12.28 10.06 -19.86
N PHE A 405 -13.42 10.45 -19.30
CA PHE A 405 -14.10 9.86 -18.15
C PHE A 405 -15.39 9.14 -18.55
N SER A 406 -15.48 8.64 -19.79
CA SER A 406 -16.69 7.95 -20.25
C SER A 406 -17.02 6.77 -19.33
N PHE A 407 -18.29 6.68 -18.91
CA PHE A 407 -18.79 5.68 -17.96
C PHE A 407 -18.10 5.68 -16.58
N ALA A 408 -17.27 6.68 -16.26
CA ALA A 408 -16.63 6.78 -14.96
C ALA A 408 -17.65 7.08 -13.85
N ARG A 409 -17.36 6.62 -12.64
CA ARG A 409 -18.17 6.82 -11.44
C ARG A 409 -17.53 7.90 -10.56
N LEU A 410 -18.01 9.15 -10.67
CA LEU A 410 -17.49 10.34 -9.97
C LEU A 410 -18.49 10.86 -8.92
N GLN A 411 -19.26 9.97 -8.29
CA GLN A 411 -20.30 10.40 -7.36
C GLN A 411 -19.66 11.13 -6.17
N ALA A 412 -20.18 12.31 -5.87
CA ALA A 412 -19.66 13.20 -4.84
C ALA A 412 -18.17 13.56 -4.98
N ALA A 413 -17.59 13.41 -6.18
CA ALA A 413 -16.24 13.89 -6.45
C ALA A 413 -16.19 15.42 -6.44
N ASN A 414 -15.05 15.99 -6.01
CA ASN A 414 -14.85 17.43 -5.95
C ASN A 414 -13.94 17.91 -7.08
N LEU A 415 -14.53 18.41 -8.15
CA LEU A 415 -13.85 19.00 -9.32
C LEU A 415 -13.83 20.54 -9.26
N SER A 416 -13.93 21.15 -8.08
CA SER A 416 -13.94 22.61 -7.94
C SER A 416 -12.67 23.23 -8.54
N TRP A 417 -12.80 24.33 -9.27
CA TRP A 417 -11.70 25.05 -9.91
C TRP A 417 -10.88 24.25 -10.94
N SER A 418 -11.33 23.05 -11.30
CA SER A 418 -10.64 22.22 -12.31
C SER A 418 -10.78 22.81 -13.72
N ILE A 419 -9.84 22.45 -14.60
CA ILE A 419 -9.86 22.82 -16.01
C ILE A 419 -10.28 21.59 -16.82
N LEU A 420 -11.56 21.53 -17.20
CA LEU A 420 -12.17 20.39 -17.88
C LEU A 420 -12.22 20.59 -19.39
N ASN A 421 -11.57 21.61 -19.95
CA ASN A 421 -11.81 22.01 -21.34
C ASN A 421 -11.62 20.85 -22.33
N GLY A 422 -12.64 20.58 -23.17
CA GLY A 422 -12.62 19.50 -24.16
C GLY A 422 -12.73 18.08 -23.61
N SER A 423 -12.91 17.90 -22.29
CA SER A 423 -13.05 16.57 -21.66
C SER A 423 -14.40 15.90 -21.96
N ILE A 424 -14.42 14.58 -21.77
CA ILE A 424 -15.53 13.70 -22.14
C ILE A 424 -16.05 12.99 -20.88
N PHE A 425 -17.31 13.23 -20.53
CA PHE A 425 -18.02 12.59 -19.42
C PHE A 425 -19.26 11.82 -19.92
N GLN A 426 -19.17 11.23 -21.11
CA GLN A 426 -20.29 10.51 -21.71
C GLN A 426 -20.74 9.36 -20.79
N SER A 427 -22.03 9.32 -20.47
CA SER A 427 -22.62 8.32 -19.57
C SER A 427 -21.92 8.19 -18.20
N ALA A 428 -21.16 9.21 -17.79
CA ALA A 428 -20.48 9.23 -16.51
C ALA A 428 -21.48 9.54 -15.39
N ASP A 429 -21.19 9.03 -14.20
CA ASP A 429 -22.00 9.26 -13.02
C ASP A 429 -21.37 10.32 -12.11
N LEU A 430 -21.83 11.56 -12.23
CA LEU A 430 -21.39 12.73 -11.47
C LEU A 430 -22.44 13.18 -10.44
N ARG A 431 -23.28 12.26 -9.95
CA ARG A 431 -24.28 12.57 -8.92
C ARG A 431 -23.64 13.23 -7.71
N ALA A 432 -24.16 14.38 -7.30
CA ALA A 432 -23.65 15.22 -6.23
C ALA A 432 -22.19 15.70 -6.40
N ALA A 433 -21.60 15.62 -7.61
CA ALA A 433 -20.27 16.13 -7.86
C ALA A 433 -20.22 17.67 -7.75
N LYS A 434 -19.10 18.20 -7.27
CA LYS A 434 -18.89 19.65 -7.12
C LYS A 434 -18.03 20.16 -8.26
N LEU A 435 -18.58 21.01 -9.12
CA LEU A 435 -17.89 21.67 -10.23
C LEU A 435 -17.81 23.20 -10.01
N PHE A 436 -17.73 23.63 -8.75
CA PHE A 436 -17.73 25.04 -8.38
C PHE A 436 -16.55 25.78 -9.05
N GLY A 437 -16.82 26.85 -9.79
CA GLY A 437 -15.78 27.64 -10.45
C GLY A 437 -15.00 26.91 -11.56
N ALA A 438 -15.42 25.70 -11.95
CA ALA A 438 -14.71 24.90 -12.95
C ALA A 438 -14.80 25.51 -14.37
N GLN A 439 -13.78 25.26 -15.19
CA GLN A 439 -13.78 25.64 -16.61
C GLN A 439 -14.29 24.46 -17.44
N ILE A 440 -15.44 24.61 -18.08
CA ILE A 440 -16.14 23.53 -18.80
C ILE A 440 -16.31 23.83 -20.29
N ARG A 441 -15.37 24.53 -20.93
CA ARG A 441 -15.46 24.85 -22.37
C ARG A 441 -15.31 23.59 -23.21
N GLY A 442 -16.23 23.32 -24.13
CA GLY A 442 -16.15 22.14 -24.99
C GLY A 442 -16.37 20.80 -24.28
N VAL A 443 -16.94 20.80 -23.07
CA VAL A 443 -17.16 19.56 -22.30
C VAL A 443 -18.39 18.81 -22.83
N SER A 444 -18.28 17.49 -22.89
CA SER A 444 -19.38 16.60 -23.25
C SER A 444 -19.95 15.88 -22.03
N PHE A 445 -21.18 16.20 -21.65
CA PHE A 445 -21.96 15.50 -20.62
C PHE A 445 -23.10 14.67 -21.22
N VAL A 446 -22.94 14.17 -22.45
CA VAL A 446 -23.96 13.38 -23.13
C VAL A 446 -24.34 12.16 -22.28
N ASP A 447 -25.63 11.97 -22.03
CA ASP A 447 -26.16 10.87 -21.19
C ASP A 447 -25.59 10.83 -19.75
N ALA A 448 -24.93 11.90 -19.29
CA ALA A 448 -24.31 11.93 -17.96
C ALA A 448 -25.36 12.10 -16.85
N GLN A 449 -25.05 11.52 -15.69
CA GLN A 449 -25.84 11.68 -14.47
C GLN A 449 -25.28 12.84 -13.65
N LEU A 450 -26.00 13.96 -13.61
CA LEU A 450 -25.57 15.20 -12.97
C LEU A 450 -26.53 15.63 -11.84
N GLN A 451 -27.30 14.69 -11.31
CA GLN A 451 -28.30 14.97 -10.30
C GLN A 451 -27.59 15.53 -9.06
N GLY A 452 -28.08 16.64 -8.52
CA GLY A 452 -27.48 17.29 -7.36
C GLY A 452 -26.07 17.87 -7.59
N ALA A 453 -25.56 17.86 -8.83
CA ALA A 453 -24.25 18.42 -9.13
C ALA A 453 -24.26 19.95 -9.00
N ILE A 454 -23.14 20.51 -8.55
CA ILE A 454 -23.01 21.95 -8.25
C ILE A 454 -22.13 22.61 -9.31
N PHE A 455 -22.73 23.34 -10.24
CA PHE A 455 -22.05 24.12 -11.30
C PHE A 455 -21.92 25.61 -10.96
N ASP A 456 -22.12 25.98 -9.71
CA ASP A 456 -22.06 27.36 -9.26
C ASP A 456 -20.74 28.02 -9.66
N GLU A 457 -20.80 29.24 -10.21
CA GLU A 457 -19.65 30.00 -10.72
C GLU A 457 -18.82 29.32 -11.83
N ALA A 458 -19.26 28.18 -12.37
CA ALA A 458 -18.60 27.53 -13.49
C ALA A 458 -18.68 28.41 -14.75
N ARG A 459 -17.64 28.31 -15.59
CA ARG A 459 -17.53 29.08 -16.83
C ARG A 459 -17.39 28.13 -18.00
N GLY A 460 -18.26 28.27 -18.99
CA GLY A 460 -18.30 27.39 -20.14
C GLY A 460 -18.77 28.08 -21.41
N SER A 461 -18.16 27.70 -22.52
CA SER A 461 -18.70 27.95 -23.85
C SER A 461 -18.71 26.62 -24.61
N VAL A 462 -19.79 26.38 -25.36
CA VAL A 462 -19.95 25.17 -26.17
C VAL A 462 -19.96 23.91 -25.30
N VAL A 463 -20.99 23.74 -24.47
CA VAL A 463 -21.14 22.55 -23.60
C VAL A 463 -22.25 21.66 -24.15
N SER A 464 -22.01 20.34 -24.22
CA SER A 464 -23.08 19.39 -24.54
C SER A 464 -23.73 18.88 -23.27
N LEU A 465 -25.05 19.05 -23.17
CA LEU A 465 -25.90 18.52 -22.11
C LEU A 465 -26.98 17.59 -22.70
N ASP A 466 -26.71 17.01 -23.88
CA ASP A 466 -27.70 16.19 -24.57
C ASP A 466 -28.07 14.95 -23.74
N ARG A 467 -29.36 14.83 -23.41
CA ARG A 467 -29.92 13.77 -22.55
C ARG A 467 -29.31 13.70 -21.13
N ALA A 468 -28.54 14.70 -20.71
CA ALA A 468 -27.98 14.77 -19.36
C ALA A 468 -29.08 14.92 -18.31
N LEU A 469 -28.94 14.23 -17.17
CA LEU A 469 -29.91 14.26 -16.07
C LEU A 469 -29.51 15.33 -15.04
N LEU A 470 -30.19 16.47 -15.00
CA LEU A 470 -29.85 17.65 -14.17
C LEU A 470 -30.76 17.84 -12.94
N TRP A 471 -31.53 16.82 -12.54
CA TRP A 471 -32.43 16.95 -11.40
C TRP A 471 -31.67 17.38 -10.12
N ARG A 472 -32.14 18.44 -9.44
CA ARG A 472 -31.50 19.07 -8.27
C ARG A 472 -30.10 19.68 -8.50
N ALA A 473 -29.64 19.79 -9.74
CA ALA A 473 -28.39 20.49 -10.05
C ALA A 473 -28.49 22.01 -9.81
N SER A 474 -27.38 22.64 -9.41
CA SER A 474 -27.28 24.07 -9.13
C SER A 474 -26.41 24.79 -10.16
N PHE A 475 -26.84 25.97 -10.62
CA PHE A 475 -26.16 26.78 -11.64
C PHE A 475 -26.06 28.27 -11.23
N ARG A 476 -25.85 28.54 -9.94
CA ARG A 476 -25.82 29.93 -9.45
C ARG A 476 -24.60 30.66 -10.00
N LYS A 477 -24.82 31.84 -10.57
CA LYS A 477 -23.75 32.68 -11.15
C LYS A 477 -22.90 31.97 -12.21
N THR A 478 -23.44 30.93 -12.85
CA THR A 478 -22.76 30.21 -13.92
C THR A 478 -22.80 31.04 -15.21
N THR A 479 -21.67 31.14 -15.90
CA THR A 479 -21.58 31.83 -17.20
C THR A 479 -21.52 30.80 -18.32
N LEU A 480 -22.64 30.62 -19.04
CA LEU A 480 -22.76 29.75 -20.22
C LEU A 480 -23.18 30.57 -21.43
N SER A 481 -22.53 30.35 -22.58
CA SER A 481 -22.83 31.09 -23.82
C SER A 481 -23.49 30.27 -24.92
N GLN A 482 -23.14 28.99 -25.07
CA GLN A 482 -23.69 28.09 -26.11
C GLN A 482 -23.83 26.69 -25.53
N LEU A 483 -24.99 26.08 -25.74
CA LEU A 483 -25.32 24.74 -25.27
C LEU A 483 -25.90 23.88 -26.38
N PHE A 484 -25.64 22.59 -26.33
CA PHE A 484 -26.23 21.62 -27.25
C PHE A 484 -27.01 20.53 -26.52
N GLY A 485 -28.09 20.09 -27.16
CA GLY A 485 -28.93 18.99 -26.73
C GLY A 485 -30.05 19.41 -25.79
N SER A 486 -30.84 18.42 -25.39
CA SER A 486 -31.97 18.63 -24.48
C SER A 486 -31.69 18.00 -23.11
N PRO A 487 -31.30 18.79 -22.08
CA PRO A 487 -31.15 18.25 -20.74
C PRO A 487 -32.49 17.80 -20.17
N LYS A 488 -32.47 16.79 -19.31
CA LYS A 488 -33.63 16.23 -18.65
C LYS A 488 -33.63 16.64 -17.18
N TRP A 489 -34.78 17.11 -16.71
CA TRP A 489 -34.97 17.60 -15.34
C TRP A 489 -35.82 16.63 -14.50
N LEU A 490 -35.63 15.33 -14.71
CA LEU A 490 -36.44 14.27 -14.10
C LEU A 490 -35.63 13.48 -13.06
N PRO A 491 -36.26 13.00 -11.98
CA PRO A 491 -35.63 12.17 -10.95
C PRO A 491 -35.47 10.72 -11.45
N LEU A 492 -34.56 10.52 -12.42
CA LEU A 492 -34.25 9.20 -13.00
C LEU A 492 -32.90 8.66 -12.48
N HIS A 493 -32.77 7.34 -12.39
CA HIS A 493 -31.55 6.62 -12.04
C HIS A 493 -30.92 5.91 -13.27
N ILE A 494 -29.70 5.33 -13.13
CA ILE A 494 -28.90 4.67 -14.19
C ILE A 494 -29.70 3.63 -14.98
N ALA A 495 -30.55 2.86 -14.31
CA ALA A 495 -31.40 1.85 -14.93
C ALA A 495 -32.69 2.43 -15.59
N GLY A 496 -32.85 3.75 -15.64
CA GLY A 496 -34.08 4.41 -16.09
C GLY A 496 -35.25 4.33 -15.09
N ALA A 497 -35.01 3.76 -13.90
CA ALA A 497 -35.99 3.73 -12.81
C ALA A 497 -36.11 5.09 -12.11
N ALA A 498 -37.23 5.30 -11.41
CA ALA A 498 -37.42 6.49 -10.58
C ALA A 498 -36.44 6.51 -9.40
N TRP A 499 -35.88 7.68 -9.11
CA TRP A 499 -35.05 7.90 -7.93
C TRP A 499 -35.87 7.72 -6.64
N GLY A 500 -35.34 7.00 -5.66
CA GLY A 500 -36.01 6.77 -4.37
C GLY A 500 -35.08 6.39 -3.22
N PRO A 501 -35.64 6.06 -2.04
CA PRO A 501 -34.86 5.76 -0.83
C PRO A 501 -33.85 4.61 -1.01
N LYS A 502 -34.24 3.52 -1.67
CA LYS A 502 -33.36 2.38 -1.92
C LYS A 502 -32.14 2.75 -2.77
N THR A 503 -32.35 3.46 -3.88
CA THR A 503 -31.25 3.91 -4.75
C THR A 503 -30.36 4.95 -4.09
N TYR A 504 -30.91 5.72 -3.14
CA TYR A 504 -30.13 6.63 -2.30
C TYR A 504 -29.24 5.85 -1.33
N GLU A 505 -29.79 4.85 -0.63
CA GLU A 505 -29.03 3.96 0.25
C GLU A 505 -27.95 3.20 -0.51
N GLU A 506 -28.21 2.75 -1.74
CA GLU A 506 -27.20 2.13 -2.61
C GLU A 506 -26.06 3.11 -2.91
N LEU A 507 -26.35 4.37 -3.22
CA LEU A 507 -25.33 5.39 -3.45
C LEU A 507 -24.50 5.68 -2.18
N VAL A 508 -25.15 5.76 -1.02
CA VAL A 508 -24.46 5.89 0.27
C VAL A 508 -23.60 4.65 0.56
N GLY A 509 -24.07 3.46 0.20
CA GLY A 509 -23.32 2.22 0.28
C GLY A 509 -22.07 2.21 -0.59
N VAL A 510 -22.12 2.77 -1.80
CA VAL A 510 -20.94 2.98 -2.65
C VAL A 510 -19.90 3.85 -1.94
N LEU A 511 -20.32 4.87 -1.19
CA LEU A 511 -19.41 5.74 -0.43
C LEU A 511 -18.83 5.07 0.83
N ALA A 512 -19.31 3.89 1.24
CA ALA A 512 -18.75 3.18 2.38
C ALA A 512 -17.31 2.70 2.13
N SER A 513 -16.92 2.51 0.87
CA SER A 513 -15.54 2.15 0.48
C SER A 513 -14.56 3.33 0.50
N VAL A 514 -15.06 4.57 0.56
CA VAL A 514 -14.24 5.79 0.60
C VAL A 514 -13.51 5.89 1.95
N PRO A 515 -12.22 6.26 2.00
CA PRO A 515 -11.50 6.54 3.24
C PRO A 515 -12.23 7.52 4.18
N ALA A 516 -12.12 7.31 5.49
CA ALA A 516 -12.95 7.99 6.49
C ALA A 516 -12.85 9.53 6.46
N ASP A 517 -11.65 10.05 6.22
CA ASP A 517 -11.33 11.47 6.09
C ASP A 517 -12.07 12.15 4.92
N ARG A 518 -12.20 11.47 3.77
CA ARG A 518 -12.90 12.02 2.59
C ARG A 518 -14.37 11.63 2.54
N ARG A 519 -14.74 10.52 3.18
CA ARG A 519 -16.11 9.99 3.21
C ARG A 519 -17.10 11.01 3.76
N GLU A 520 -16.75 11.73 4.83
CA GLU A 520 -17.66 12.69 5.44
C GLU A 520 -18.07 13.81 4.46
N GLN A 521 -17.11 14.35 3.71
CA GLN A 521 -17.38 15.38 2.70
C GLN A 521 -18.25 14.82 1.57
N ALA A 522 -17.96 13.61 1.10
CA ALA A 522 -18.75 12.96 0.05
C ALA A 522 -20.21 12.72 0.51
N LEU A 523 -20.41 12.26 1.76
CA LEU A 523 -21.73 12.06 2.34
C LEU A 523 -22.50 13.38 2.48
N ILE A 524 -21.83 14.48 2.83
CA ILE A 524 -22.45 15.81 2.89
C ILE A 524 -22.99 16.22 1.50
N LEU A 525 -22.22 15.98 0.43
CA LEU A 525 -22.66 16.27 -0.93
C LEU A 525 -23.86 15.41 -1.34
N VAL A 526 -23.83 14.10 -1.05
CA VAL A 526 -24.93 13.18 -1.40
C VAL A 526 -26.21 13.48 -0.63
N LYS A 527 -26.16 14.08 0.57
CA LYS A 527 -27.37 14.54 1.31
C LYS A 527 -28.24 15.51 0.50
N ALA A 528 -27.71 16.18 -0.53
CA ALA A 528 -28.50 17.00 -1.43
C ALA A 528 -29.46 16.18 -2.32
N LEU A 529 -29.26 14.87 -2.46
CA LEU A 529 -30.10 13.94 -3.22
C LEU A 529 -31.12 13.18 -2.36
N ASP A 530 -31.05 13.35 -1.04
CA ASP A 530 -32.00 12.74 -0.12
C ASP A 530 -33.38 13.41 -0.28
N CYS A 531 -34.41 12.58 -0.50
CA CYS A 531 -35.78 13.05 -0.62
C CYS A 531 -36.44 13.42 0.70
N SER A 532 -35.87 13.01 1.83
CA SER A 532 -36.28 13.47 3.15
C SER A 532 -35.84 14.92 3.43
N ASN A 533 -34.82 15.39 2.70
CA ASN A 533 -34.22 16.70 2.89
C ASN A 533 -34.94 17.78 2.07
N SER A 534 -35.64 18.67 2.77
CA SER A 534 -36.46 19.76 2.22
C SER A 534 -35.67 21.00 1.73
N GLY A 535 -34.39 20.84 1.38
CA GLY A 535 -33.51 21.94 0.95
C GLY A 535 -33.89 22.61 -0.39
N GLN A 536 -33.22 23.73 -0.73
CA GLN A 536 -33.57 24.69 -1.81
C GLN A 536 -33.32 24.23 -3.28
N SER A 537 -33.42 22.94 -3.59
CA SER A 537 -33.32 22.43 -4.97
C SER A 537 -34.60 21.71 -5.39
N ALA A 538 -34.79 21.49 -6.70
CA ALA A 538 -35.99 20.86 -7.27
C ALA A 538 -36.54 19.68 -6.45
N ALA A 539 -37.85 19.67 -6.20
CA ALA A 539 -38.50 18.66 -5.35
C ALA A 539 -38.32 17.22 -5.88
N CYS A 540 -38.37 16.24 -4.98
CA CYS A 540 -38.46 14.82 -5.36
C CYS A 540 -39.81 14.45 -5.97
N ASP A 541 -40.86 15.22 -5.67
CA ASP A 541 -42.14 15.11 -6.32
C ASP A 541 -42.14 15.99 -7.59
N PRO A 542 -42.20 15.41 -8.81
CA PRO A 542 -42.20 16.17 -10.05
C PRO A 542 -43.47 17.03 -10.22
N SER A 543 -44.50 16.84 -9.39
CA SER A 543 -45.70 17.69 -9.36
C SER A 543 -45.50 19.01 -8.59
N VAL A 544 -44.45 19.09 -7.76
CA VAL A 544 -44.15 20.30 -6.98
C VAL A 544 -43.27 21.24 -7.81
N GLU A 545 -43.74 22.47 -7.99
CA GLU A 545 -43.00 23.48 -8.75
C GLU A 545 -41.65 23.83 -8.09
N ALA A 546 -40.62 24.00 -8.91
CA ALA A 546 -39.31 24.39 -8.45
C ALA A 546 -39.29 25.87 -7.98
N SER A 547 -38.34 26.23 -7.11
CA SER A 547 -38.19 27.61 -6.65
C SER A 547 -37.95 28.59 -7.81
N SER A 548 -38.27 29.88 -7.60
CA SER A 548 -38.05 30.93 -8.60
C SER A 548 -36.60 31.03 -9.06
N GLU A 549 -35.65 30.74 -8.18
CA GLU A 549 -34.23 30.65 -8.48
C GLU A 549 -33.94 29.55 -9.52
N VAL A 550 -34.47 28.35 -9.28
CA VAL A 550 -34.33 27.17 -10.16
C VAL A 550 -34.98 27.42 -11.51
N ALA A 551 -36.17 28.03 -11.52
CA ALA A 551 -36.85 28.40 -12.75
C ALA A 551 -36.01 29.41 -13.57
N GLY A 552 -35.35 30.36 -12.90
CA GLY A 552 -34.50 31.38 -13.53
C GLY A 552 -33.36 30.79 -14.35
N TRP A 553 -32.48 30.01 -13.74
CA TRP A 553 -31.37 29.40 -14.50
C TRP A 553 -31.82 28.27 -15.43
N LYS A 554 -32.91 27.56 -15.14
CA LYS A 554 -33.49 26.57 -16.08
C LYS A 554 -33.92 27.24 -17.38
N ASN A 555 -34.58 28.40 -17.30
CA ASN A 555 -34.97 29.19 -18.47
C ASN A 555 -33.74 29.74 -19.21
N GLN A 556 -32.73 30.20 -18.47
CA GLN A 556 -31.46 30.65 -19.06
C GLN A 556 -30.78 29.52 -19.86
N ILE A 557 -30.63 28.33 -19.26
CA ILE A 557 -29.99 27.17 -19.89
C ILE A 557 -30.77 26.70 -21.13
N THR A 558 -32.09 26.61 -21.03
CA THR A 558 -32.94 26.19 -22.16
C THR A 558 -32.99 27.22 -23.28
N GLY A 559 -32.79 28.51 -22.99
CA GLY A 559 -32.69 29.58 -23.98
C GLY A 559 -31.37 29.65 -24.75
N LEU A 560 -30.33 28.93 -24.31
CA LEU A 560 -28.99 28.92 -24.91
C LEU A 560 -28.74 27.74 -25.88
N VAL A 561 -29.78 26.95 -26.15
CA VAL A 561 -29.68 25.72 -26.97
C VAL A 561 -29.52 26.08 -28.44
N VAL A 562 -28.44 25.60 -29.07
CA VAL A 562 -28.19 25.74 -30.52
C VAL A 562 -28.44 24.41 -31.25
N ALA A 563 -28.66 24.50 -32.57
CA ALA A 563 -28.82 23.33 -33.42
C ALA A 563 -27.51 22.51 -33.53
N ALA A 564 -27.67 21.20 -33.75
CA ALA A 564 -26.58 20.22 -33.87
C ALA A 564 -25.41 20.65 -34.79
N PRO A 565 -25.62 21.05 -36.05
CA PRO A 565 -24.50 21.41 -36.93
C PRO A 565 -23.76 22.70 -36.51
N VAL A 566 -24.48 23.64 -35.86
CA VAL A 566 -23.89 24.87 -35.32
C VAL A 566 -23.00 24.55 -34.13
N PHE A 567 -23.45 23.61 -33.29
CA PHE A 567 -22.66 23.08 -32.18
C PHE A 567 -21.42 22.33 -32.67
N GLU A 568 -21.56 21.39 -33.60
CA GLU A 568 -20.46 20.58 -34.13
C GLU A 568 -19.38 21.46 -34.78
N LYS A 569 -19.78 22.47 -35.56
CA LYS A 569 -18.86 23.43 -36.17
C LYS A 569 -18.17 24.32 -35.13
N SER A 570 -18.92 24.83 -34.15
CA SER A 570 -18.36 25.64 -33.06
C SER A 570 -17.35 24.82 -32.24
N LEU A 571 -17.74 23.59 -31.89
CA LEU A 571 -16.95 22.63 -31.12
C LEU A 571 -15.69 22.20 -31.86
N ALA A 572 -15.76 21.89 -33.15
CA ALA A 572 -14.58 21.60 -33.97
C ALA A 572 -13.61 22.78 -33.99
N GLY A 573 -14.11 24.02 -34.11
CA GLY A 573 -13.29 25.24 -33.98
C GLY A 573 -12.66 25.41 -32.60
N GLN A 574 -13.36 25.03 -31.53
CA GLN A 574 -12.81 25.02 -30.17
C GLN A 574 -11.69 23.99 -30.00
N TYR A 575 -11.89 22.77 -30.49
CA TYR A 575 -10.88 21.72 -30.45
C TYR A 575 -9.64 22.08 -31.29
N SER A 576 -9.83 22.62 -32.50
CA SER A 576 -8.73 23.17 -33.29
C SER A 576 -7.98 24.22 -32.46
N GLY A 577 -8.69 25.16 -31.84
CA GLY A 577 -8.07 26.18 -30.99
C GLY A 577 -7.28 25.62 -29.79
N LEU A 578 -7.77 24.56 -29.15
CA LEU A 578 -7.08 23.92 -28.01
C LEU A 578 -5.83 23.12 -28.45
N ILE A 579 -5.89 22.47 -29.61
CA ILE A 579 -4.80 21.61 -30.13
C ILE A 579 -3.75 22.44 -30.87
N CYS A 580 -4.18 23.35 -31.73
CA CYS A 580 -3.33 24.03 -32.70
C CYS A 580 -2.68 25.32 -32.18
N ASN A 581 -3.27 25.99 -31.17
CA ASN A 581 -2.69 27.22 -30.61
C ASN A 581 -1.54 26.98 -29.62
N GLY A 582 -1.30 25.73 -29.21
CA GLY A 582 -0.09 25.30 -28.50
C GLY A 582 -0.12 25.59 -26.99
N GLU A 583 -0.59 24.61 -26.23
CA GLU A 583 -0.13 24.33 -24.86
C GLU A 583 0.54 22.95 -24.88
N GLY A 584 1.45 22.66 -23.93
CA GLY A 584 2.17 21.36 -23.83
C GLY A 584 1.27 20.12 -23.66
N ASP A 585 -0.03 20.33 -23.53
CA ASP A 585 -1.08 19.31 -23.38
C ASP A 585 -1.72 18.90 -24.72
N ALA A 586 -1.39 19.58 -25.84
CA ALA A 586 -2.07 19.41 -27.13
C ALA A 586 -1.94 17.98 -27.70
N SER A 587 -0.82 17.29 -27.48
CA SER A 587 -0.64 15.88 -27.90
C SER A 587 -1.52 14.93 -27.09
N ALA A 588 -1.69 15.21 -25.79
CA ALA A 588 -2.52 14.40 -24.91
C ALA A 588 -4.01 14.55 -25.27
N ILE A 589 -4.46 15.78 -25.52
CA ILE A 589 -5.82 16.07 -26.00
C ILE A 589 -6.06 15.41 -27.35
N LEU A 590 -5.10 15.48 -28.27
CA LEU A 590 -5.19 14.86 -29.58
C LEU A 590 -5.31 13.34 -29.50
N ARG A 591 -4.51 12.67 -28.66
CA ARG A 591 -4.57 11.22 -28.48
C ARG A 591 -5.89 10.78 -27.88
N SER A 592 -6.44 11.55 -26.94
CA SER A 592 -7.76 11.33 -26.40
C SER A 592 -8.83 11.45 -27.49
N LEU A 593 -8.78 12.51 -28.31
CA LEU A 593 -9.67 12.70 -29.46
C LEU A 593 -9.50 11.62 -30.53
N ALA A 594 -8.31 11.10 -30.76
CA ALA A 594 -8.06 10.04 -31.71
C ALA A 594 -8.69 8.71 -31.26
N ARG A 595 -8.67 8.43 -29.95
CA ARG A 595 -9.24 7.20 -29.36
C ARG A 595 -10.74 7.30 -29.14
N ALA A 596 -11.24 8.48 -28.77
CA ALA A 596 -12.65 8.71 -28.50
C ALA A 596 -13.45 9.13 -29.74
N GLY A 597 -12.82 9.83 -30.69
CA GLY A 597 -13.46 10.53 -31.82
C GLY A 597 -13.92 11.96 -31.47
N VAL A 598 -14.68 12.62 -32.35
CA VAL A 598 -15.27 13.97 -32.15
C VAL A 598 -16.80 13.86 -32.06
N PRO A 599 -17.50 14.55 -31.13
CA PRO A 599 -18.90 14.25 -30.85
C PRO A 599 -19.77 14.59 -32.05
N GLN A 600 -20.62 13.65 -32.46
CA GLN A 600 -21.71 13.93 -33.39
C GLN A 600 -23.03 14.02 -32.62
N ALA A 601 -23.92 14.86 -33.11
CA ALA A 601 -25.27 15.00 -32.60
C ALA A 601 -26.16 13.79 -32.97
N GLY A 602 -26.89 13.25 -32.00
CA GLY A 602 -28.09 12.44 -32.25
C GLY A 602 -27.91 10.92 -32.48
N GLY A 603 -26.78 10.31 -32.11
CA GLY A 603 -26.58 8.85 -32.22
C GLY A 603 -27.32 8.01 -31.15
N LYS A 604 -27.91 6.87 -31.54
CA LYS A 604 -28.50 5.88 -30.61
C LYS A 604 -27.42 5.06 -29.89
N ALA A 605 -27.70 4.72 -28.63
CA ALA A 605 -26.90 3.97 -27.65
C ALA A 605 -26.48 2.52 -28.02
N LYS A 606 -25.76 2.33 -29.14
CA LYS A 606 -24.74 1.26 -29.25
C LYS A 606 -23.38 1.91 -28.94
N PHE A 607 -22.31 1.13 -28.73
CA PHE A 607 -20.91 1.57 -28.54
C PHE A 607 -20.41 2.52 -29.67
N VAL A 608 -20.99 3.70 -29.75
CA VAL A 608 -20.78 4.72 -30.77
C VAL A 608 -20.76 6.04 -30.00
N GLY A 609 -19.86 6.13 -29.02
CA GLY A 609 -19.35 7.44 -28.62
C GLY A 609 -18.55 7.98 -29.80
N MET A 610 -18.74 9.26 -30.13
CA MET A 610 -17.81 10.15 -30.86
C MET A 610 -17.15 9.66 -32.19
N LEU A 611 -17.41 8.43 -32.66
CA LEU A 611 -16.79 7.76 -33.82
C LEU A 611 -17.72 7.69 -35.04
N ALA A 612 -18.80 8.48 -35.05
CA ALA A 612 -19.52 8.73 -36.29
C ALA A 612 -18.73 9.80 -37.06
N THR A 613 -18.06 9.42 -38.14
CA THR A 613 -17.33 10.34 -39.00
C THR A 613 -18.26 11.35 -39.66
N GLY A 614 -18.19 12.61 -39.23
CA GLY A 614 -18.88 13.75 -39.84
C GLY A 614 -17.92 14.64 -40.66
N PRO A 615 -18.43 15.48 -41.58
CA PRO A 615 -17.60 16.37 -42.40
C PRO A 615 -16.76 17.36 -41.58
N GLU A 616 -17.23 17.75 -40.39
CA GLU A 616 -16.54 18.63 -39.45
C GLU A 616 -15.33 17.94 -38.79
N VAL A 617 -15.42 16.63 -38.52
CA VAL A 617 -14.32 15.81 -38.00
C VAL A 617 -13.22 15.71 -39.05
N ASN A 618 -13.61 15.47 -40.30
CA ASN A 618 -12.69 15.42 -41.43
C ASN A 618 -12.01 16.79 -41.65
N GLY A 619 -12.74 17.89 -41.46
CA GLY A 619 -12.21 19.25 -41.49
C GLY A 619 -11.17 19.48 -40.38
N LEU A 620 -11.51 19.13 -39.14
CA LEU A 620 -10.62 19.26 -37.98
C LEU A 620 -9.35 18.42 -38.14
N VAL A 621 -9.46 17.15 -38.54
CA VAL A 621 -8.29 16.27 -38.75
C VAL A 621 -7.39 16.83 -39.84
N LYS A 622 -7.95 17.33 -40.95
CA LYS A 622 -7.17 18.00 -42.01
C LYS A 622 -6.46 19.26 -41.51
N GLU A 623 -7.11 20.03 -40.64
CA GLU A 623 -6.51 21.23 -40.05
C GLU A 623 -5.38 20.90 -39.07
N ILE A 624 -5.53 19.83 -38.28
CA ILE A 624 -4.50 19.35 -37.35
C ILE A 624 -3.28 18.80 -38.10
N LEU A 625 -3.49 18.12 -39.23
CA LEU A 625 -2.40 17.60 -40.07
C LEU A 625 -1.72 18.69 -40.94
N ASP A 626 -2.27 19.90 -41.00
CA ASP A 626 -1.70 21.01 -41.77
C ASP A 626 -0.63 21.76 -40.95
N GLU A 627 0.64 21.52 -41.26
CA GLU A 627 1.81 22.14 -40.60
C GLU A 627 1.81 23.68 -40.64
N LYS A 628 1.07 24.31 -41.57
CA LYS A 628 0.95 25.78 -41.62
C LYS A 628 -0.12 26.32 -40.68
N LYS A 629 -1.11 25.51 -40.31
CA LYS A 629 -2.25 25.91 -39.46
C LYS A 629 -2.12 25.41 -38.03
N CYS A 630 -1.45 24.28 -37.83
CA CYS A 630 -1.35 23.61 -36.54
C CYS A 630 0.10 23.36 -36.16
N LYS A 631 0.60 24.05 -35.13
CA LYS A 631 2.00 23.95 -34.70
C LYS A 631 2.39 22.52 -34.27
N ILE A 632 1.44 21.74 -33.76
CA ILE A 632 1.71 20.38 -33.29
C ILE A 632 1.90 19.38 -34.43
N ALA A 633 1.44 19.69 -35.65
CA ALA A 633 1.52 18.78 -36.81
C ALA A 633 2.95 18.27 -37.06
N ALA A 634 3.94 19.15 -36.91
CA ALA A 634 5.36 18.84 -37.06
C ALA A 634 5.92 17.92 -35.96
N HIS A 635 5.21 17.77 -34.84
CA HIS A 635 5.61 16.99 -33.66
C HIS A 635 4.73 15.74 -33.44
N LEU A 636 3.81 15.44 -34.35
CA LEU A 636 2.97 14.24 -34.28
C LEU A 636 3.78 12.98 -34.56
N SER A 637 3.63 11.97 -33.69
CA SER A 637 4.18 10.64 -33.93
C SER A 637 3.46 9.91 -35.07
N ASP A 638 4.08 8.85 -35.60
CA ASP A 638 3.45 8.01 -36.61
C ASP A 638 2.16 7.33 -36.10
N GLU A 639 2.09 7.00 -34.79
CA GLU A 639 0.88 6.48 -34.16
C GLU A 639 -0.24 7.54 -34.12
N ASP A 640 0.11 8.80 -33.81
CA ASP A 640 -0.86 9.91 -33.81
C ASP A 640 -1.38 10.17 -35.24
N ARG A 641 -0.48 10.15 -36.23
CA ARG A 641 -0.84 10.28 -37.66
C ARG A 641 -1.69 9.11 -38.14
N SER A 642 -1.37 7.88 -37.71
CA SER A 642 -2.13 6.68 -38.02
C SER A 642 -3.53 6.74 -37.41
N ALA A 643 -3.66 7.08 -36.13
CA ALA A 643 -4.94 7.20 -35.46
C ALA A 643 -5.84 8.30 -36.10
N LEU A 644 -5.25 9.43 -36.49
CA LEU A 644 -5.93 10.47 -37.25
C LEU A 644 -6.34 10.01 -38.66
N ALA A 645 -5.49 9.24 -39.35
CA ALA A 645 -5.81 8.67 -40.65
C ALA A 645 -6.96 7.66 -40.56
N THR A 646 -7.01 6.85 -39.50
CA THR A 646 -8.12 5.93 -39.22
C THR A 646 -9.43 6.67 -39.03
N LEU A 647 -9.43 7.82 -38.33
CA LEU A 647 -10.61 8.69 -38.20
C LEU A 647 -11.12 9.23 -39.56
N LEU A 648 -10.24 9.50 -40.52
CA LEU A 648 -10.64 9.90 -41.88
C LEU A 648 -11.26 8.76 -42.69
N SER A 649 -10.92 7.50 -42.36
CA SER A 649 -11.34 6.31 -43.10
C SER A 649 -12.70 5.73 -42.68
N GLY A 650 -13.29 6.20 -41.57
CA GLY A 650 -14.58 5.72 -41.08
C GLY A 650 -14.58 4.31 -40.47
N GLN A 651 -13.41 3.72 -40.22
CA GLN A 651 -13.32 2.42 -39.55
C GLN A 651 -13.50 2.56 -38.03
N HIS A 652 -14.35 1.70 -37.45
CA HIS A 652 -14.66 1.71 -36.01
C HIS A 652 -13.49 1.19 -35.16
N PHE A 653 -13.12 1.93 -34.12
CA PHE A 653 -12.35 1.38 -32.99
C PHE A 653 -13.28 0.52 -32.13
N THR A 654 -13.06 -0.79 -32.08
CA THR A 654 -13.55 -1.62 -30.97
C THR A 654 -12.59 -1.42 -29.80
N ALA A 655 -13.12 -1.08 -28.62
CA ALA A 655 -12.34 -0.90 -27.40
C ALA A 655 -11.52 -2.16 -27.00
N ASP A 656 -11.84 -3.32 -27.57
CA ASP A 656 -11.17 -4.60 -27.34
C ASP A 656 -10.09 -4.95 -28.39
N GLY A 657 -9.80 -4.06 -29.35
CA GLY A 657 -8.83 -4.32 -30.44
C GLY A 657 -7.35 -4.20 -30.06
N LEU A 658 -7.02 -4.17 -28.76
CA LEU A 658 -5.65 -4.29 -28.24
C LEU A 658 -5.56 -5.55 -27.35
N GLU A 659 -6.08 -6.67 -27.82
CA GLU A 659 -5.39 -7.93 -27.57
C GLU A 659 -4.16 -7.96 -28.47
N GLU A 660 -2.98 -7.85 -27.87
CA GLU A 660 -1.76 -8.41 -28.44
C GLU A 660 -0.94 -9.00 -27.29
N PRO A 661 -0.16 -10.04 -27.62
CA PRO A 661 -0.20 -11.36 -27.01
C PRO A 661 0.30 -11.35 -25.56
N GLU A 662 -0.10 -12.37 -24.80
CA GLU A 662 0.57 -12.77 -23.56
C GLU A 662 2.09 -12.73 -23.77
N LEU A 663 2.73 -11.69 -23.23
CA LEU A 663 4.16 -11.67 -23.01
C LEU A 663 4.38 -12.29 -21.64
N LYS A 664 4.85 -13.54 -21.69
CA LYS A 664 5.35 -14.34 -20.56
C LYS A 664 6.38 -13.59 -19.73
#